data_AF-A0A936U961-F1
#
_entry.id   AF-A0A936U961-F1
#
_cell.length_a   1.000
_cell.length_b   1.000
_cell.length_c   1.000
_cell.angle_alpha   90.00
_cell.angle_beta   90.00
_cell.angle_gamma   90.00
#
_symmetry.space_group_name_H-M   'P 1'
#
loop_
_entity.id
_entity.type
_entity.pdbx_description
1 polymer ?
#
loop_
_entity_poly.entity_id
_entity_poly.type
_entity_poly.pdbx_seq_one_letter_code
_entity_poly.pdbx_strand_id
1 'polypeptide(L)'
;MFLPDYEPPPGFTPVTLLEVEDSWRPLLKELGVAPLDLGEWILCIFLKEYPNLDADRQAGALLWFRDRGMEALTGPEERAKKLREAVRKTPLIVSEDGSLVPAADLYHPDAREAVAFLGGAARFPDWRGVYSEQQEEWNNFFHRLNLLRHPRECDVITRVEQLLNDLTPERGDHTEAAMLEVYDFLEKRWAKSSDNEETLLAKGLRRLAWMPTMQRPHHNKVALFRRPAARFVLPADVYPSRLLHQGASQVAFFAGEQESSDVRKALGMPNEIRPEDALAHFIAVRDEWLATGGAGLSSEAVGKMAGAFYRSLAATRSERNNDKITRDHIKRALADSACVWDETARRFWKADQVFKEGASWLTGLRGHLSSSAQESEGLDFLGRRERPEPSDLASVLRELAASHGAAPLPAALLKIALRCWHELAAAPEVCTPDLPVPTVKGQLVAVEETLVDDASYWRDRLTKADLPWLHAEVPPAIALDAGAQRASEVIEERRTSWRSVPQSDVLRLCRNRQAHLEHDAFIHGVARLLAQANPDAAVPERERIQGAARLELVACGQISAGLICPTFGVTEPVGVEEVACLLDDDETPRVWVASDNLDAVALELGRALVRRLKEAQFDDVDEVNEASLEAILRCSAEQVERTLNQRRVPSLVQHFEAPEYNDADETDVSQHDGGEGDGVEYDHDEGAIEETHGDSRSSSGLHKPTQLFGLESGSAEVRPAGPSAPVAPGRREDAASGARASAPPSGFVSHDLTSSFGQRPSMGAPPSGDPGPRGAPRLGSGPSSARSVPPIDTPPRERQPLLNRVPAPSPNAGGGDGPRSAPTVPHLGQGGAAKKRRGQLVSYLESWGSHARGQAELTPARLATEQAALDCVDELERALGRVITPMEQSNEGYDREILVPGETEPRIVEVKGLGGAWDARGVRLTPAELRAAHAFGDRYWVYVVEYAKEPARRRLFRIRAVAHKVDAYCLDHGWAALDEPEAAALTPAPGLTLLDGDAPLGVIEAVERRGEATRLVVVTEGGEHRRLTWNPSRHQLQSGSL
;
A
#
# COMPACT_ATOMS: atom_id res chain seq x y z
N MET A 1 -62.46 -74.73 6.90
CA MET A 1 -61.53 -75.40 7.82
C MET A 1 -60.76 -74.34 8.59
N PHE A 2 -61.02 -74.26 9.89
CA PHE A 2 -60.37 -73.43 10.90
C PHE A 2 -59.91 -74.40 12.01
N LEU A 3 -58.83 -74.09 12.74
CA LEU A 3 -58.26 -75.02 13.71
C LEU A 3 -59.12 -75.05 15.00
N PRO A 4 -59.45 -76.23 15.55
CA PRO A 4 -60.43 -76.36 16.63
C PRO A 4 -60.00 -75.77 17.97
N ASP A 5 -58.73 -75.40 18.12
CA ASP A 5 -58.11 -75.04 19.40
C ASP A 5 -58.33 -73.57 19.84
N TYR A 6 -59.09 -72.78 19.09
CA TYR A 6 -59.23 -71.32 19.29
C TYR A 6 -60.68 -70.83 19.18
N GLU A 7 -61.37 -70.59 20.30
CA GLU A 7 -62.68 -69.92 20.26
C GLU A 7 -62.53 -68.43 19.94
N PRO A 8 -63.22 -67.88 18.92
CA PRO A 8 -63.22 -66.45 18.61
C PRO A 8 -64.08 -65.66 19.61
N PRO A 9 -63.79 -64.35 19.81
CA PRO A 9 -64.54 -63.52 20.74
C PRO A 9 -65.98 -63.26 20.25
N PRO A 10 -66.95 -63.03 21.16
CA PRO A 10 -68.34 -62.83 20.80
C PRO A 10 -68.56 -61.48 20.08
N GLY A 11 -69.40 -61.47 19.05
CA GLY A 11 -69.81 -60.26 18.31
C GLY A 11 -69.40 -60.24 16.83
N PHE A 12 -68.44 -61.09 16.43
CA PHE A 12 -68.00 -61.24 15.04
C PHE A 12 -68.90 -62.19 14.24
N THR A 13 -68.84 -62.11 12.91
CA THR A 13 -69.56 -63.00 12.00
C THR A 13 -69.22 -64.47 12.29
N PRO A 14 -70.22 -65.33 12.59
CA PRO A 14 -69.96 -66.74 12.90
C PRO A 14 -69.50 -67.51 11.66
N VAL A 15 -68.28 -68.01 11.70
CA VAL A 15 -67.70 -68.82 10.62
C VAL A 15 -68.22 -70.25 10.70
N THR A 16 -68.98 -70.69 9.69
CA THR A 16 -69.37 -72.10 9.59
C THR A 16 -68.15 -72.96 9.23
N LEU A 17 -67.79 -73.87 10.13
CA LEU A 17 -66.81 -74.91 9.87
C LEU A 17 -67.36 -75.93 8.88
N LEU A 18 -66.82 -75.92 7.66
CA LEU A 18 -66.85 -77.11 6.81
C LEU A 18 -65.93 -78.17 7.41
N GLU A 19 -66.52 -79.16 8.08
CA GLU A 19 -65.92 -80.48 8.27
C GLU A 19 -65.85 -81.17 6.91
N VAL A 20 -64.68 -81.69 6.56
CA VAL A 20 -64.46 -82.36 5.27
C VAL A 20 -63.39 -83.42 5.45
N GLU A 21 -63.65 -84.63 4.96
CA GLU A 21 -62.66 -85.71 4.93
C GLU A 21 -61.42 -85.28 4.13
N ASP A 22 -60.25 -85.82 4.50
CA ASP A 22 -58.97 -85.45 3.87
C ASP A 22 -58.93 -85.67 2.36
N SER A 23 -59.77 -86.59 1.86
CA SER A 23 -60.03 -86.88 0.45
C SER A 23 -60.45 -85.65 -0.38
N TRP A 24 -61.13 -84.67 0.22
CA TRP A 24 -61.64 -83.48 -0.46
C TRP A 24 -60.68 -82.29 -0.48
N ARG A 25 -59.59 -82.33 0.31
CA ARG A 25 -58.60 -81.22 0.39
C ARG A 25 -58.02 -80.81 -0.98
N PRO A 26 -57.71 -81.71 -1.93
CA PRO A 26 -57.22 -81.31 -3.26
C PRO A 26 -58.27 -80.51 -4.05
N LEU A 27 -59.52 -80.98 -4.08
CA LEU A 27 -60.60 -80.32 -4.81
C LEU A 27 -60.90 -78.93 -4.23
N LEU A 28 -60.95 -78.80 -2.90
CA LEU A 28 -61.14 -77.51 -2.24
C LEU A 28 -60.02 -76.52 -2.55
N LYS A 29 -58.78 -77.00 -2.69
CA LYS A 29 -57.63 -76.18 -3.10
C LYS A 29 -57.72 -75.72 -4.56
N GLU A 30 -58.21 -76.57 -5.47
CA GLU A 30 -58.48 -76.19 -6.87
C GLU A 30 -59.66 -75.22 -7.00
N LEU A 31 -60.69 -75.36 -6.15
CA LEU A 31 -61.81 -74.42 -6.02
C LEU A 31 -61.43 -73.09 -5.33
N GLY A 32 -60.16 -72.88 -4.97
CA GLY A 32 -59.67 -71.65 -4.34
C GLY A 32 -60.10 -71.45 -2.88
N VAL A 33 -60.62 -72.48 -2.21
CA VAL A 33 -61.06 -72.41 -0.81
C VAL A 33 -59.84 -72.42 0.11
N ALA A 34 -59.40 -71.22 0.53
CA ALA A 34 -58.29 -71.05 1.45
C ALA A 34 -58.57 -71.69 2.83
N PRO A 35 -57.55 -72.27 3.50
CA PRO A 35 -57.65 -72.62 4.91
C PRO A 35 -57.74 -71.34 5.75
N LEU A 36 -58.68 -71.29 6.70
CA LEU A 36 -58.89 -70.13 7.56
C LEU A 36 -58.20 -70.38 8.91
N ASP A 37 -56.88 -70.24 8.92
CA ASP A 37 -56.12 -70.18 10.17
C ASP A 37 -56.36 -68.87 10.94
N LEU A 38 -55.82 -68.79 12.17
CA LEU A 38 -55.97 -67.63 13.06
C LEU A 38 -55.52 -66.31 12.39
N GLY A 39 -54.45 -66.34 11.59
CA GLY A 39 -53.94 -65.15 10.90
C GLY A 39 -54.88 -64.67 9.79
N GLU A 40 -55.44 -65.60 9.01
CA GLU A 40 -56.44 -65.29 7.99
C GLU A 40 -57.77 -64.83 8.59
N TRP A 41 -58.20 -65.43 9.71
CA TRP A 41 -59.39 -65.00 10.45
C TRP A 41 -59.23 -63.56 10.96
N ILE A 42 -58.07 -63.22 11.52
CA ILE A 42 -57.76 -61.84 11.94
C ILE A 42 -57.81 -60.88 10.74
N LEU A 43 -57.14 -61.22 9.63
CA LEU A 43 -57.06 -60.35 8.45
C LEU A 43 -58.40 -60.14 7.75
N CYS A 44 -59.17 -61.22 7.59
CA CYS A 44 -60.37 -61.22 6.76
C CYS A 44 -61.66 -60.87 7.52
N ILE A 45 -61.70 -61.05 8.84
CA ILE A 45 -62.89 -60.83 9.68
C ILE A 45 -62.59 -59.81 10.78
N PHE A 46 -61.71 -60.13 11.73
CA PHE A 46 -61.49 -59.31 12.95
C PHE A 46 -61.22 -57.84 12.63
N LEU A 47 -60.23 -57.55 11.78
CA LEU A 47 -59.82 -56.17 11.47
C LEU A 47 -60.86 -55.36 10.70
N LYS A 48 -61.83 -56.00 10.04
CA LYS A 48 -62.89 -55.32 9.29
C LYS A 48 -64.13 -55.05 10.14
N GLU A 49 -64.46 -55.98 11.04
CA GLU A 49 -65.66 -55.91 11.87
C GLU A 49 -65.43 -55.15 13.18
N TYR A 50 -64.24 -55.25 13.78
CA TYR A 50 -63.92 -54.64 15.08
C TYR A 50 -64.26 -53.14 15.17
N PRO A 51 -63.92 -52.28 14.19
CA PRO A 51 -64.25 -50.84 14.26
C PRO A 51 -65.76 -50.53 14.25
N ASN A 52 -66.61 -51.51 13.91
CA ASN A 52 -68.07 -51.39 13.84
C ASN A 52 -68.80 -52.03 15.05
N LEU A 53 -68.06 -52.65 15.98
CA LEU A 53 -68.60 -53.18 17.23
C LEU A 53 -68.93 -52.05 18.22
N ASP A 54 -69.87 -52.31 19.11
CA ASP A 54 -70.11 -51.48 20.31
C ASP A 54 -68.94 -51.56 21.31
N ALA A 55 -68.81 -50.55 22.16
CA ALA A 55 -67.65 -50.37 23.05
C ALA A 55 -67.40 -51.55 24.00
N ASP A 56 -68.46 -52.15 24.56
CA ASP A 56 -68.36 -53.30 25.45
C ASP A 56 -67.76 -54.52 24.71
N ARG A 57 -68.21 -54.77 23.47
CA ARG A 57 -67.64 -55.81 22.61
C ARG A 57 -66.24 -55.48 22.12
N GLN A 58 -65.93 -54.21 21.83
CA GLN A 58 -64.57 -53.79 21.45
C GLN A 58 -63.58 -54.08 22.59
N ALA A 59 -63.92 -53.75 23.85
CA ALA A 59 -63.07 -54.04 25.00
C ALA A 59 -62.78 -55.56 25.15
N GLY A 60 -63.82 -56.40 25.09
CA GLY A 60 -63.67 -57.86 25.15
C GLY A 60 -62.90 -58.45 23.97
N ALA A 61 -63.14 -57.95 22.75
CA ALA A 61 -62.44 -58.36 21.54
C ALA A 61 -60.95 -57.97 21.55
N LEU A 62 -60.62 -56.79 22.09
CA LEU A 62 -59.24 -56.31 22.19
C LEU A 62 -58.45 -57.08 23.26
N LEU A 63 -59.08 -57.42 24.39
CA LEU A 63 -58.50 -58.31 25.41
C LEU A 63 -58.19 -59.70 24.83
N TRP A 64 -59.15 -60.32 24.14
CA TRP A 64 -58.91 -61.59 23.45
C TRP A 64 -57.78 -61.47 22.41
N PHE A 65 -57.74 -60.36 21.67
CA PHE A 65 -56.69 -60.14 20.68
C PHE A 65 -55.31 -60.00 21.34
N ARG A 66 -55.20 -59.21 22.41
CA ARG A 66 -53.99 -59.04 23.24
C ARG A 66 -53.44 -60.39 23.72
N ASP A 67 -54.31 -61.24 24.26
CA ASP A 67 -53.94 -62.45 24.99
C ASP A 67 -53.81 -63.69 24.10
N ARG A 68 -54.50 -63.74 22.95
CA ARG A 68 -54.52 -64.88 22.02
C ARG A 68 -54.18 -64.47 20.59
N GLY A 69 -54.90 -63.51 20.01
CA GLY A 69 -54.74 -63.10 18.62
C GLY A 69 -53.31 -62.65 18.25
N MET A 70 -52.57 -62.09 19.19
CA MET A 70 -51.17 -61.66 19.02
C MET A 70 -50.18 -62.81 18.73
N GLU A 71 -50.54 -64.08 18.95
CA GLU A 71 -49.70 -65.23 18.56
C GLU A 71 -49.50 -65.30 17.03
N ALA A 72 -50.54 -65.01 16.24
CA ALA A 72 -50.49 -64.98 14.77
C ALA A 72 -49.59 -63.88 14.19
N LEU A 73 -49.11 -62.94 15.02
CA LEU A 73 -48.17 -61.89 14.61
C LEU A 73 -46.70 -62.30 14.78
N THR A 74 -46.44 -63.49 15.34
CA THR A 74 -45.09 -63.99 15.58
C THR A 74 -44.51 -64.65 14.33
N GLY A 75 -43.17 -64.67 14.23
CA GLY A 75 -42.43 -65.24 13.10
C GLY A 75 -41.98 -64.23 12.02
N PRO A 76 -41.01 -64.62 11.17
CA PRO A 76 -40.44 -63.75 10.13
C PRO A 76 -41.19 -63.79 8.78
N GLU A 77 -42.21 -64.64 8.64
CA GLU A 77 -42.88 -64.88 7.36
C GLU A 77 -43.55 -63.62 6.77
N GLU A 78 -43.53 -63.48 5.45
CA GLU A 78 -44.20 -62.38 4.73
C GLU A 78 -45.71 -62.30 5.03
N ARG A 79 -46.34 -63.42 5.39
CA ARG A 79 -47.75 -63.44 5.83
C ARG A 79 -47.94 -62.80 7.20
N ALA A 80 -47.14 -63.20 8.20
CA ALA A 80 -47.13 -62.58 9.53
C ALA A 80 -46.68 -61.10 9.49
N LYS A 81 -45.84 -60.72 8.53
CA LYS A 81 -45.44 -59.33 8.26
C LYS A 81 -46.61 -58.50 7.70
N LYS A 82 -47.30 -58.98 6.65
CA LYS A 82 -48.51 -58.34 6.10
C LYS A 82 -49.61 -58.23 7.16
N LEU A 83 -49.80 -59.26 7.99
CA LEU A 83 -50.77 -59.25 9.07
C LEU A 83 -50.44 -58.18 10.12
N ARG A 84 -49.19 -58.10 10.58
CA ARG A 84 -48.73 -57.02 11.48
C ARG A 84 -48.96 -55.63 10.88
N GLU A 85 -48.72 -55.44 9.59
CA GLU A 85 -48.95 -54.17 8.92
C GLU A 85 -50.46 -53.81 8.87
N ALA A 86 -51.33 -54.78 8.56
CA ALA A 86 -52.77 -54.59 8.56
C ALA A 86 -53.33 -54.28 9.96
N VAL A 87 -52.92 -55.03 10.99
CA VAL A 87 -53.28 -54.77 12.40
C VAL A 87 -52.85 -53.36 12.79
N ARG A 88 -51.60 -52.96 12.50
CA ARG A 88 -51.07 -51.65 12.88
C ARG A 88 -51.76 -50.47 12.18
N LYS A 89 -52.30 -50.69 10.98
CA LYS A 89 -53.08 -49.70 10.20
C LYS A 89 -54.58 -49.68 10.52
N THR A 90 -55.10 -50.67 11.24
CA THR A 90 -56.52 -50.74 11.62
C THR A 90 -56.77 -49.92 12.88
N PRO A 91 -57.86 -49.13 12.97
CA PRO A 91 -58.28 -48.51 14.22
C PRO A 91 -58.64 -49.59 15.25
N LEU A 92 -57.80 -49.74 16.28
CA LEU A 92 -57.93 -50.79 17.30
C LEU A 92 -57.83 -50.27 18.74
N ILE A 93 -57.14 -49.15 18.95
CA ILE A 93 -56.78 -48.62 20.27
C ILE A 93 -57.58 -47.36 20.54
N VAL A 94 -58.13 -47.22 21.75
CA VAL A 94 -58.85 -46.02 22.18
C VAL A 94 -57.83 -44.97 22.67
N SER A 95 -57.87 -43.76 22.11
CA SER A 95 -57.01 -42.65 22.57
C SER A 95 -57.61 -41.86 23.72
N GLU A 96 -56.81 -41.00 24.37
CA GLU A 96 -57.23 -40.12 25.48
C GLU A 96 -58.43 -39.20 25.16
N ASP A 97 -58.73 -38.97 23.88
CA ASP A 97 -59.93 -38.24 23.41
C ASP A 97 -61.18 -39.11 23.22
N GLY A 98 -61.11 -40.40 23.55
CA GLY A 98 -62.19 -41.39 23.43
C GLY A 98 -62.41 -41.94 22.02
N SER A 99 -61.66 -41.49 21.01
CA SER A 99 -61.78 -42.00 19.63
C SER A 99 -60.93 -43.26 19.39
N LEU A 100 -61.30 -44.04 18.38
CA LEU A 100 -60.60 -45.26 17.99
C LEU A 100 -59.55 -44.96 16.91
N VAL A 101 -58.29 -45.32 17.16
CA VAL A 101 -57.13 -44.88 16.38
C VAL A 101 -56.21 -46.06 16.00
N PRO A 102 -55.55 -46.04 14.83
CA PRO A 102 -54.53 -47.03 14.48
C PRO A 102 -53.27 -46.96 15.34
N ALA A 103 -52.66 -48.11 15.61
CA ALA A 103 -51.36 -48.20 16.28
C ALA A 103 -50.21 -47.56 15.47
N ALA A 104 -50.40 -47.29 14.18
CA ALA A 104 -49.50 -46.53 13.32
C ALA A 104 -49.49 -45.01 13.61
N ASP A 105 -50.53 -44.50 14.27
CA ASP A 105 -50.78 -43.07 14.51
C ASP A 105 -50.73 -42.68 16.01
N LEU A 106 -50.58 -43.67 16.90
CA LEU A 106 -50.46 -43.46 18.35
C LEU A 106 -49.03 -43.51 18.85
N TYR A 107 -48.76 -42.64 19.82
CA TYR A 107 -47.53 -42.61 20.58
C TYR A 107 -47.59 -43.57 21.78
N HIS A 108 -46.47 -44.21 22.05
CA HIS A 108 -46.28 -45.04 23.23
C HIS A 108 -46.45 -44.19 24.51
N PRO A 109 -47.04 -44.69 25.62
CA PRO A 109 -47.16 -43.91 26.85
C PRO A 109 -45.83 -43.31 27.37
N ASP A 110 -44.73 -44.06 27.23
CA ASP A 110 -43.37 -43.59 27.54
C ASP A 110 -42.71 -42.64 26.51
N ALA A 111 -43.40 -42.21 25.44
CA ALA A 111 -42.82 -41.40 24.36
C ALA A 111 -42.64 -39.92 24.76
N ARG A 112 -41.84 -39.67 25.81
CA ARG A 112 -41.58 -38.35 26.41
C ARG A 112 -41.12 -37.30 25.39
N GLU A 113 -40.36 -37.70 24.37
CA GLU A 113 -39.90 -36.81 23.30
C GLU A 113 -41.06 -36.33 22.41
N ALA A 114 -42.07 -37.17 22.17
CA ALA A 114 -43.27 -36.77 21.42
C ALA A 114 -44.15 -35.82 22.24
N VAL A 115 -44.32 -36.07 23.55
CA VAL A 115 -45.00 -35.15 24.47
C VAL A 115 -44.31 -33.77 24.46
N ALA A 116 -42.98 -33.76 24.59
CA ALA A 116 -42.20 -32.53 24.66
C ALA A 116 -42.23 -31.73 23.34
N PHE A 117 -42.28 -32.40 22.19
CA PHE A 117 -42.17 -31.75 20.88
C PHE A 117 -43.52 -31.35 20.25
N LEU A 118 -44.52 -32.22 20.34
CA LEU A 118 -45.84 -32.01 19.73
C LEU A 118 -46.87 -31.45 20.72
N GLY A 119 -46.62 -31.54 22.02
CA GLY A 119 -47.58 -31.14 23.05
C GLY A 119 -48.92 -31.88 22.88
N GLY A 120 -50.02 -31.13 22.94
CA GLY A 120 -51.38 -31.65 22.73
C GLY A 120 -51.71 -32.15 21.32
N ALA A 121 -50.76 -32.10 20.36
CA ALA A 121 -50.93 -32.73 19.04
C ALA A 121 -50.42 -34.20 19.01
N ALA A 122 -49.67 -34.66 20.02
CA ALA A 122 -49.37 -36.08 20.18
C ALA A 122 -50.59 -36.81 20.77
N ARG A 123 -50.98 -37.93 20.14
CA ARG A 123 -52.11 -38.77 20.57
C ARG A 123 -51.60 -40.04 21.22
N PHE A 124 -52.07 -40.33 22.43
CA PHE A 124 -51.71 -41.51 23.22
C PHE A 124 -52.92 -42.42 23.42
N PRO A 125 -52.72 -43.73 23.67
CA PRO A 125 -53.76 -44.59 24.23
C PRO A 125 -54.31 -44.01 25.54
N ASP A 126 -55.57 -44.23 25.87
CA ASP A 126 -56.13 -43.83 27.17
C ASP A 126 -55.56 -44.68 28.32
N TRP A 127 -54.37 -44.27 28.78
CA TRP A 127 -53.58 -44.96 29.81
C TRP A 127 -54.17 -44.82 31.23
N ARG A 128 -55.15 -43.93 31.42
CA ARG A 128 -55.71 -43.59 32.74
C ARG A 128 -57.18 -44.01 32.91
N GLY A 129 -57.93 -44.15 31.82
CA GLY A 129 -59.23 -44.82 31.77
C GLY A 129 -59.10 -46.23 31.21
N VAL A 130 -59.32 -46.42 29.91
CA VAL A 130 -59.48 -47.74 29.25
C VAL A 130 -58.34 -48.72 29.55
N TYR A 131 -57.09 -48.26 29.67
CA TYR A 131 -55.92 -49.10 29.94
C TYR A 131 -55.37 -48.94 31.36
N SER A 132 -56.21 -48.63 32.36
CA SER A 132 -55.78 -48.47 33.76
C SER A 132 -55.47 -49.78 34.48
N GLU A 133 -56.10 -50.90 34.08
CA GLU A 133 -55.85 -52.23 34.63
C GLU A 133 -54.93 -53.04 33.73
N GLN A 134 -54.12 -53.95 34.31
CA GLN A 134 -53.20 -54.84 33.55
C GLN A 134 -52.21 -54.04 32.68
N GLN A 135 -51.62 -53.00 33.28
CA GLN A 135 -50.73 -52.06 32.58
C GLN A 135 -49.45 -52.72 32.06
N GLU A 136 -48.88 -53.74 32.72
CA GLU A 136 -47.69 -54.41 32.18
C GLU A 136 -48.04 -55.20 30.92
N GLU A 137 -49.20 -55.85 30.87
CA GLU A 137 -49.72 -56.59 29.74
C GLU A 137 -50.07 -55.66 28.57
N TRP A 138 -50.70 -54.51 28.83
CA TRP A 138 -50.95 -53.48 27.81
C TRP A 138 -49.68 -52.80 27.32
N ASN A 139 -48.69 -52.57 28.19
CA ASN A 139 -47.39 -52.03 27.77
C ASN A 139 -46.69 -53.02 26.82
N ASN A 140 -46.66 -54.31 27.18
CA ASN A 140 -46.13 -55.37 26.32
C ASN A 140 -46.90 -55.48 24.98
N PHE A 141 -48.20 -55.25 24.98
CA PHE A 141 -49.02 -55.17 23.76
C PHE A 141 -48.64 -53.97 22.88
N PHE A 142 -48.52 -52.77 23.43
CA PHE A 142 -48.12 -51.57 22.69
C PHE A 142 -46.67 -51.65 22.19
N HIS A 143 -45.78 -52.31 22.94
CA HIS A 143 -44.44 -52.70 22.47
C HIS A 143 -44.53 -53.63 21.25
N ARG A 144 -45.34 -54.69 21.29
CA ARG A 144 -45.48 -55.67 20.18
C ARG A 144 -46.18 -55.09 18.94
N LEU A 145 -47.09 -54.11 19.10
CA LEU A 145 -47.71 -53.37 17.99
C LEU A 145 -46.83 -52.25 17.42
N ASN A 146 -45.68 -51.97 18.05
CA ASN A 146 -44.72 -50.95 17.62
C ASN A 146 -45.36 -49.55 17.50
N LEU A 147 -45.96 -49.06 18.58
CA LEU A 147 -46.41 -47.66 18.70
C LEU A 147 -45.22 -46.69 18.59
N LEU A 148 -45.50 -45.46 18.20
CA LEU A 148 -44.50 -44.43 17.92
C LEU A 148 -43.76 -44.00 19.20
N ARG A 149 -42.42 -43.98 19.18
CA ARG A 149 -41.59 -43.49 20.30
C ARG A 149 -40.97 -42.11 20.07
N HIS A 150 -40.87 -41.71 18.80
CA HIS A 150 -40.28 -40.46 18.35
C HIS A 150 -41.21 -39.84 17.29
N PRO A 151 -41.30 -38.50 17.16
CA PRO A 151 -42.09 -37.85 16.12
C PRO A 151 -41.85 -38.41 14.71
N ARG A 152 -42.89 -38.54 13.87
CA ARG A 152 -42.73 -38.92 12.45
C ARG A 152 -42.40 -37.70 11.60
N GLU A 153 -41.88 -37.93 10.39
CA GLU A 153 -41.57 -36.86 9.44
C GLU A 153 -42.79 -35.97 9.11
N CYS A 154 -43.95 -36.60 8.90
CA CYS A 154 -45.22 -35.90 8.66
C CYS A 154 -45.68 -35.08 9.88
N ASP A 155 -45.44 -35.54 11.11
CA ASP A 155 -45.88 -34.82 12.31
C ASP A 155 -45.03 -33.55 12.53
N VAL A 156 -43.74 -33.58 12.19
CA VAL A 156 -42.86 -32.38 12.20
C VAL A 156 -43.32 -31.35 11.16
N ILE A 157 -43.63 -31.78 9.92
CA ILE A 157 -44.17 -30.88 8.88
C ILE A 157 -45.50 -30.29 9.34
N THR A 158 -46.43 -31.12 9.84
CA THR A 158 -47.74 -30.67 10.34
C THR A 158 -47.59 -29.66 11.48
N ARG A 159 -46.62 -29.85 12.39
CA ARG A 159 -46.32 -28.91 13.47
C ARG A 159 -45.84 -27.56 12.96
N VAL A 160 -44.99 -27.53 11.92
CA VAL A 160 -44.55 -26.30 11.24
C VAL A 160 -45.72 -25.61 10.54
N GLU A 161 -46.57 -26.35 9.82
CA GLU A 161 -47.75 -25.80 9.16
C GLU A 161 -48.75 -25.19 10.16
N GLN A 162 -48.97 -25.83 11.31
CA GLN A 162 -49.75 -25.27 12.42
C GLN A 162 -49.14 -23.95 12.94
N LEU A 163 -47.83 -23.92 13.22
CA LEU A 163 -47.14 -22.71 13.71
C LEU A 163 -47.17 -21.55 12.70
N LEU A 164 -47.19 -21.85 11.40
CA LEU A 164 -47.39 -20.86 10.34
C LEU A 164 -48.84 -20.36 10.25
N ASN A 165 -49.84 -21.24 10.45
CA ASN A 165 -51.26 -20.86 10.44
C ASN A 165 -51.67 -20.05 11.68
N ASP A 166 -51.06 -20.32 12.84
CA ASP A 166 -51.27 -19.57 14.09
C ASP A 166 -50.55 -18.20 14.13
N LEU A 167 -49.77 -17.87 13.09
CA LEU A 167 -48.94 -16.67 13.05
C LEU A 167 -49.78 -15.39 13.00
N THR A 168 -49.68 -14.61 14.07
CA THR A 168 -50.32 -13.29 14.22
C THR A 168 -49.28 -12.25 14.66
N PRO A 169 -49.47 -10.95 14.37
CA PRO A 169 -48.49 -9.90 14.71
C PRO A 169 -48.10 -9.87 16.19
N GLU A 170 -49.05 -10.19 17.07
CA GLU A 170 -48.90 -10.24 18.53
C GLU A 170 -48.17 -11.50 19.03
N ARG A 171 -48.28 -12.62 18.30
CA ARG A 171 -47.65 -13.90 18.67
C ARG A 171 -46.30 -14.15 18.00
N GLY A 172 -45.87 -13.27 17.09
CA GLY A 172 -44.68 -13.48 16.26
C GLY A 172 -43.43 -13.93 17.02
N ASP A 173 -43.13 -13.34 18.17
CA ASP A 173 -41.96 -13.71 19.00
C ASP A 173 -42.10 -15.11 19.65
N HIS A 174 -43.34 -15.55 19.96
CA HIS A 174 -43.61 -16.90 20.48
C HIS A 174 -43.54 -17.95 19.36
N THR A 175 -44.04 -17.63 18.16
CA THR A 175 -43.86 -18.47 16.97
C THR A 175 -42.37 -18.58 16.60
N GLU A 176 -41.60 -17.50 16.76
CA GLU A 176 -40.15 -17.48 16.50
C GLU A 176 -39.40 -18.45 17.44
N ALA A 177 -39.70 -18.43 18.73
CA ALA A 177 -39.17 -19.39 19.70
C ALA A 177 -39.56 -20.84 19.36
N ALA A 178 -40.85 -21.10 19.05
CA ALA A 178 -41.32 -22.45 18.70
C ALA A 178 -40.70 -22.98 17.39
N MET A 179 -40.41 -22.13 16.40
CA MET A 179 -39.69 -22.53 15.19
C MET A 179 -38.20 -22.81 15.46
N LEU A 180 -37.58 -22.12 16.43
CA LEU A 180 -36.23 -22.48 16.89
C LEU A 180 -36.23 -23.83 17.62
N GLU A 181 -37.24 -24.14 18.45
CA GLU A 181 -37.42 -25.48 19.04
C GLU A 181 -37.56 -26.59 17.98
N VAL A 182 -38.21 -26.30 16.84
CA VAL A 182 -38.24 -27.21 15.68
C VAL A 182 -36.86 -27.39 15.06
N TYR A 183 -36.08 -26.34 14.88
CA TYR A 183 -34.71 -26.44 14.35
C TYR A 183 -33.79 -27.23 15.28
N ASP A 184 -33.85 -26.96 16.59
CA ASP A 184 -33.15 -27.68 17.65
C ASP A 184 -33.47 -29.19 17.65
N PHE A 185 -34.73 -29.55 17.47
CA PHE A 185 -35.17 -30.94 17.36
C PHE A 185 -34.63 -31.62 16.11
N LEU A 186 -34.63 -30.91 14.97
CA LEU A 186 -34.06 -31.42 13.72
C LEU A 186 -32.56 -31.68 13.87
N GLU A 187 -31.78 -30.78 14.48
CA GLU A 187 -30.35 -31.01 14.72
C GLU A 187 -30.10 -32.25 15.59
N LYS A 188 -30.77 -32.36 16.75
CA LYS A 188 -30.63 -33.46 17.71
C LYS A 188 -31.05 -34.82 17.16
N ARG A 189 -31.80 -34.83 16.05
CA ARG A 189 -32.25 -36.02 15.31
C ARG A 189 -31.36 -36.32 14.11
N TRP A 190 -31.01 -35.31 13.31
CA TRP A 190 -30.26 -35.49 12.06
C TRP A 190 -28.82 -35.93 12.35
N ALA A 191 -28.21 -35.45 13.44
CA ALA A 191 -26.90 -35.89 13.93
C ALA A 191 -26.82 -37.40 14.31
N LYS A 192 -27.93 -38.15 14.24
CA LYS A 192 -28.01 -39.59 14.52
C LYS A 192 -28.34 -40.43 13.28
N SER A 193 -28.49 -39.81 12.10
CA SER A 193 -28.74 -40.52 10.84
C SER A 193 -27.46 -40.51 9.99
N SER A 194 -27.01 -41.70 9.60
CA SER A 194 -25.80 -41.88 8.77
C SER A 194 -26.01 -41.61 7.28
N ASP A 195 -27.27 -41.51 6.84
CA ASP A 195 -27.63 -41.74 5.46
C ASP A 195 -27.90 -40.41 4.75
N ASN A 196 -27.11 -40.10 3.74
CA ASN A 196 -27.23 -38.88 2.92
C ASN A 196 -28.47 -38.89 1.98
N GLU A 197 -29.49 -39.70 2.26
CA GLU A 197 -30.69 -39.76 1.42
C GLU A 197 -31.63 -38.58 1.70
N GLU A 198 -32.21 -38.04 0.62
CA GLU A 198 -33.05 -36.85 0.68
C GLU A 198 -34.47 -37.21 1.16
N THR A 199 -34.65 -37.27 2.48
CA THR A 199 -35.90 -37.68 3.14
C THR A 199 -37.12 -36.85 2.75
N LEU A 200 -38.33 -37.38 3.03
CA LEU A 200 -39.58 -36.67 2.79
C LEU A 200 -39.69 -35.44 3.71
N LEU A 201 -39.15 -35.52 4.93
CA LEU A 201 -38.99 -34.40 5.86
C LEU A 201 -38.23 -33.23 5.22
N ALA A 202 -37.05 -33.48 4.65
CA ALA A 202 -36.27 -32.44 3.97
C ALA A 202 -37.03 -31.84 2.77
N LYS A 203 -37.67 -32.69 1.96
CA LYS A 203 -38.46 -32.26 0.79
C LYS A 203 -39.68 -31.41 1.17
N GLY A 204 -40.32 -31.69 2.32
CA GLY A 204 -41.43 -30.90 2.86
C GLY A 204 -40.95 -29.56 3.42
N LEU A 205 -40.01 -29.59 4.38
CA LEU A 205 -39.53 -28.39 5.08
C LEU A 205 -38.86 -27.36 4.15
N ARG A 206 -38.25 -27.79 3.03
CA ARG A 206 -37.73 -26.88 1.99
C ARG A 206 -38.78 -26.01 1.30
N ARG A 207 -40.06 -26.39 1.35
CA ARG A 207 -41.17 -25.72 0.66
C ARG A 207 -41.97 -24.78 1.55
N LEU A 208 -41.73 -24.81 2.86
CA LEU A 208 -42.44 -24.00 3.85
C LEU A 208 -41.59 -22.79 4.21
N ALA A 209 -42.20 -21.61 4.31
CA ALA A 209 -41.52 -20.37 4.68
C ALA A 209 -41.41 -20.26 6.21
N TRP A 210 -40.73 -21.21 6.85
CA TRP A 210 -40.73 -21.41 8.30
C TRP A 210 -39.47 -20.94 9.02
N MET A 211 -38.39 -20.63 8.31
CA MET A 211 -37.09 -20.36 8.93
C MET A 211 -37.04 -18.99 9.61
N PRO A 212 -36.79 -18.91 10.93
CA PRO A 212 -36.66 -17.64 11.65
C PRO A 212 -35.57 -16.72 11.08
N THR A 213 -35.95 -15.48 10.77
CA THR A 213 -35.02 -14.44 10.30
C THR A 213 -34.65 -13.48 11.44
N MET A 214 -33.35 -13.23 11.58
CA MET A 214 -32.78 -12.36 12.60
C MET A 214 -33.40 -10.96 12.54
N GLN A 215 -34.15 -10.58 13.57
CA GLN A 215 -34.84 -9.29 13.62
C GLN A 215 -33.92 -8.13 14.07
N ARG A 216 -32.87 -8.45 14.82
CA ARG A 216 -31.81 -7.54 15.30
C ARG A 216 -30.51 -8.35 15.48
N PRO A 217 -29.33 -7.82 15.13
CA PRO A 217 -28.07 -8.49 15.42
C PRO A 217 -27.77 -8.45 16.92
N HIS A 218 -27.18 -9.52 17.45
CA HIS A 218 -26.80 -9.61 18.87
C HIS A 218 -25.70 -8.62 19.29
N HIS A 219 -25.03 -7.96 18.33
CA HIS A 219 -23.91 -7.07 18.55
C HIS A 219 -24.00 -5.80 17.70
N ASN A 220 -23.70 -4.63 18.27
CA ASN A 220 -23.61 -3.33 17.58
C ASN A 220 -22.36 -3.20 16.66
N LYS A 221 -21.79 -4.33 16.23
CA LYS A 221 -20.54 -4.42 15.44
C LYS A 221 -20.79 -4.80 13.98
N VAL A 222 -22.03 -4.60 13.51
CA VAL A 222 -22.49 -4.88 12.15
C VAL A 222 -22.71 -3.55 11.43
N ALA A 223 -22.16 -3.42 10.22
CA ALA A 223 -22.40 -2.24 9.39
C ALA A 223 -23.74 -2.37 8.66
N LEU A 224 -24.55 -1.30 8.70
CA LEU A 224 -25.76 -1.11 7.88
C LEU A 224 -26.72 -2.33 7.86
N PHE A 225 -27.00 -2.90 9.03
CA PHE A 225 -27.95 -4.01 9.16
C PHE A 225 -29.38 -3.59 8.78
N ARG A 226 -29.97 -4.26 7.80
CA ARG A 226 -31.35 -4.03 7.35
C ARG A 226 -32.25 -5.14 7.88
N ARG A 227 -33.17 -4.79 8.78
CA ARG A 227 -34.17 -5.71 9.31
C ARG A 227 -35.02 -6.32 8.18
N PRO A 228 -35.13 -7.66 8.07
CA PRO A 228 -36.04 -8.33 7.13
C PRO A 228 -37.51 -7.97 7.39
N ALA A 229 -38.29 -7.83 6.31
CA ALA A 229 -39.73 -7.52 6.40
C ALA A 229 -40.59 -8.74 6.77
N ALA A 230 -40.22 -9.92 6.25
CA ALA A 230 -40.81 -11.19 6.65
C ALA A 230 -40.02 -11.75 7.85
N ARG A 231 -40.72 -12.20 8.90
CA ARG A 231 -40.08 -12.89 10.05
C ARG A 231 -39.63 -14.30 9.70
N PHE A 232 -40.32 -14.98 8.78
CA PHE A 232 -40.03 -16.34 8.36
C PHE A 232 -39.92 -16.40 6.84
N VAL A 233 -38.97 -17.18 6.33
CA VAL A 233 -38.68 -17.33 4.89
C VAL A 233 -38.40 -18.81 4.54
N LEU A 234 -38.26 -19.12 3.25
CA LEU A 234 -37.84 -20.45 2.81
C LEU A 234 -36.40 -20.72 3.27
N PRO A 235 -36.01 -21.97 3.54
CA PRO A 235 -34.62 -22.32 3.83
C PRO A 235 -33.61 -21.89 2.76
N ALA A 236 -34.00 -21.78 1.49
CA ALA A 236 -33.15 -21.30 0.41
C ALA A 236 -32.80 -19.79 0.50
N ASP A 237 -33.60 -19.00 1.24
CA ASP A 237 -33.54 -17.53 1.28
C ASP A 237 -32.94 -16.99 2.59
N VAL A 238 -32.44 -17.87 3.47
CA VAL A 238 -31.88 -17.52 4.78
C VAL A 238 -30.42 -17.97 4.92
N TYR A 239 -29.58 -17.07 5.40
CA TYR A 239 -28.13 -17.26 5.46
C TYR A 239 -27.62 -17.47 6.90
N PRO A 240 -26.57 -18.30 7.10
CA PRO A 240 -25.86 -18.45 8.37
C PRO A 240 -25.43 -17.13 9.03
N SER A 241 -25.61 -17.03 10.35
CA SER A 241 -25.26 -15.84 11.16
C SER A 241 -23.77 -15.45 11.03
N ARG A 242 -22.88 -16.42 10.83
CA ARG A 242 -21.44 -16.21 10.56
C ARG A 242 -21.12 -15.44 9.26
N LEU A 243 -22.05 -15.40 8.30
CA LEU A 243 -21.89 -14.68 7.02
C LEU A 243 -22.35 -13.21 7.11
N LEU A 244 -22.86 -12.78 8.25
CA LEU A 244 -23.64 -11.53 8.36
C LEU A 244 -22.83 -10.28 7.98
N HIS A 245 -21.52 -10.26 8.18
CA HIS A 245 -20.62 -9.20 7.70
C HIS A 245 -20.52 -9.08 6.15
N GLN A 246 -20.99 -10.07 5.38
CA GLN A 246 -20.94 -10.04 3.91
C GLN A 246 -22.26 -9.58 3.27
N GLY A 247 -23.38 -9.49 4.00
CA GLY A 247 -24.69 -9.26 3.39
C GLY A 247 -25.74 -8.55 4.24
N ALA A 248 -25.37 -7.92 5.37
CA ALA A 248 -26.30 -7.42 6.39
C ALA A 248 -27.37 -6.41 5.88
N SER A 249 -27.16 -5.75 4.74
CA SER A 249 -28.12 -4.81 4.14
C SER A 249 -28.99 -5.41 3.04
N GLN A 250 -28.68 -6.62 2.56
CA GLN A 250 -29.23 -7.19 1.32
C GLN A 250 -30.01 -8.50 1.53
N VAL A 251 -29.55 -9.41 2.40
CA VAL A 251 -30.17 -10.75 2.59
C VAL A 251 -30.63 -11.00 4.02
N ALA A 252 -31.49 -11.99 4.22
CA ALA A 252 -31.96 -12.41 5.54
C ALA A 252 -31.00 -13.42 6.20
N PHE A 253 -30.78 -13.29 7.50
CA PHE A 253 -29.92 -14.18 8.29
C PHE A 253 -30.74 -15.02 9.27
N PHE A 254 -30.29 -16.22 9.60
CA PHE A 254 -30.94 -17.11 10.56
C PHE A 254 -30.94 -16.50 11.97
N ALA A 255 -32.05 -16.61 12.70
CA ALA A 255 -32.18 -16.04 14.05
C ALA A 255 -31.56 -16.87 15.18
N GLY A 256 -31.26 -18.16 14.94
CA GLY A 256 -30.60 -19.02 15.92
C GLY A 256 -29.09 -18.74 16.02
N GLU A 257 -28.48 -19.14 17.15
CA GLU A 257 -27.09 -18.78 17.45
C GLU A 257 -26.08 -19.36 16.45
N GLN A 258 -26.23 -20.64 16.06
CA GLN A 258 -25.37 -21.34 15.10
C GLN A 258 -26.19 -22.25 14.18
N GLU A 259 -25.68 -22.54 12.97
CA GLU A 259 -26.30 -23.51 12.07
C GLU A 259 -25.59 -24.87 12.06
N SER A 260 -26.33 -25.96 12.30
CA SER A 260 -25.85 -27.32 12.05
C SER A 260 -25.47 -27.53 10.58
N SER A 261 -24.26 -28.03 10.32
CA SER A 261 -23.74 -28.24 8.95
C SER A 261 -24.66 -29.13 8.11
N ASP A 262 -25.26 -30.14 8.74
CA ASP A 262 -25.99 -31.21 8.06
C ASP A 262 -27.47 -30.87 7.91
N VAL A 263 -28.08 -30.20 8.90
CA VAL A 263 -29.41 -29.57 8.73
C VAL A 263 -29.34 -28.50 7.63
N ARG A 264 -28.29 -27.67 7.59
CA ARG A 264 -28.07 -26.68 6.53
C ARG A 264 -28.04 -27.31 5.14
N LYS A 265 -27.31 -28.43 4.95
CA LYS A 265 -27.30 -29.21 3.69
C LYS A 265 -28.67 -29.81 3.40
N ALA A 266 -29.29 -30.48 4.37
CA ALA A 266 -30.57 -31.16 4.21
C ALA A 266 -31.70 -30.20 3.82
N LEU A 267 -31.74 -29.00 4.41
CA LEU A 267 -32.70 -27.95 4.08
C LEU A 267 -32.28 -27.10 2.86
N GLY A 268 -31.12 -27.32 2.25
CA GLY A 268 -30.67 -26.55 1.09
C GLY A 268 -30.35 -25.09 1.39
N MET A 269 -30.07 -24.74 2.65
CA MET A 269 -29.69 -23.39 3.06
C MET A 269 -28.31 -23.01 2.47
N PRO A 270 -28.14 -21.81 1.90
CA PRO A 270 -26.86 -21.34 1.36
C PRO A 270 -25.69 -21.40 2.35
N ASN A 271 -24.47 -21.62 1.84
CA ASN A 271 -23.24 -21.68 2.64
C ASN A 271 -22.39 -20.39 2.59
N GLU A 272 -22.61 -19.59 1.55
CA GLU A 272 -21.87 -18.40 1.13
C GLU A 272 -22.86 -17.37 0.55
N ILE A 273 -22.59 -16.08 0.71
CA ILE A 273 -23.36 -14.99 0.08
C ILE A 273 -23.04 -14.94 -1.43
N ARG A 274 -24.01 -14.59 -2.28
CA ARG A 274 -23.74 -14.44 -3.72
C ARG A 274 -22.84 -13.23 -3.96
N PRO A 275 -21.88 -13.27 -4.90
CA PRO A 275 -20.95 -12.16 -5.08
C PRO A 275 -21.63 -10.83 -5.44
N GLU A 276 -22.77 -10.86 -6.14
CA GLU A 276 -23.59 -9.69 -6.44
C GLU A 276 -24.21 -9.05 -5.16
N ASP A 277 -24.74 -9.86 -4.25
CA ASP A 277 -25.29 -9.40 -2.97
C ASP A 277 -24.18 -8.87 -2.04
N ALA A 278 -23.00 -9.54 -2.06
CA ALA A 278 -21.84 -9.12 -1.28
C ALA A 278 -21.25 -7.79 -1.78
N LEU A 279 -21.16 -7.60 -3.10
CA LEU A 279 -20.78 -6.33 -3.71
C LEU A 279 -21.79 -5.22 -3.38
N ALA A 280 -23.10 -5.52 -3.48
CA ALA A 280 -24.15 -4.57 -3.15
C ALA A 280 -24.16 -4.19 -1.65
N HIS A 281 -23.79 -5.11 -0.75
CA HIS A 281 -23.60 -4.79 0.66
C HIS A 281 -22.37 -3.90 0.89
N PHE A 282 -21.23 -4.27 0.30
CA PHE A 282 -19.98 -3.52 0.40
C PHE A 282 -20.15 -2.07 -0.08
N ILE A 283 -20.75 -1.88 -1.26
CA ILE A 283 -21.03 -0.55 -1.83
C ILE A 283 -21.94 0.26 -0.91
N ALA A 284 -23.04 -0.32 -0.41
CA ALA A 284 -23.96 0.39 0.48
C ALA A 284 -23.29 0.87 1.78
N VAL A 285 -22.44 0.02 2.39
CA VAL A 285 -21.70 0.39 3.61
C VAL A 285 -20.64 1.45 3.34
N ARG A 286 -19.92 1.35 2.23
CA ARG A 286 -18.93 2.34 1.77
C ARG A 286 -19.59 3.70 1.54
N ASP A 287 -20.69 3.73 0.80
CA ASP A 287 -21.33 4.98 0.39
C ASP A 287 -22.00 5.68 1.58
N GLU A 288 -22.61 4.93 2.51
CA GLU A 288 -23.09 5.46 3.78
C GLU A 288 -21.95 6.05 4.63
N TRP A 289 -20.78 5.38 4.72
CA TRP A 289 -19.61 5.91 5.42
C TRP A 289 -19.11 7.22 4.80
N LEU A 290 -19.01 7.27 3.46
CA LEU A 290 -18.55 8.46 2.73
C LEU A 290 -19.54 9.63 2.83
N ALA A 291 -20.85 9.35 2.78
CA ALA A 291 -21.90 10.37 2.91
C ALA A 291 -22.02 10.95 4.33
N THR A 292 -21.78 10.13 5.36
CA THR A 292 -21.90 10.52 6.78
C THR A 292 -20.59 10.97 7.43
N GLY A 293 -19.44 10.81 6.75
CA GLY A 293 -18.12 10.95 7.39
C GLY A 293 -17.89 9.90 8.49
N GLY A 294 -18.56 8.74 8.40
CA GLY A 294 -18.59 7.71 9.42
C GLY A 294 -19.50 7.98 10.62
N ALA A 295 -20.37 8.98 10.57
CA ALA A 295 -21.36 9.22 11.62
C ALA A 295 -22.49 8.18 11.57
N GLY A 296 -22.58 7.33 12.61
CA GLY A 296 -23.60 6.29 12.74
C GLY A 296 -23.13 4.87 12.40
N LEU A 297 -21.96 4.73 11.78
CA LEU A 297 -21.29 3.43 11.56
C LEU A 297 -20.07 3.29 12.48
N SER A 298 -19.85 2.09 13.01
CA SER A 298 -18.63 1.78 13.76
C SER A 298 -17.49 1.44 12.80
N SER A 299 -16.30 2.01 13.05
CA SER A 299 -15.07 1.72 12.31
C SER A 299 -14.80 0.21 12.25
N GLU A 300 -14.79 -0.46 13.41
CA GLU A 300 -14.62 -1.91 13.54
C GLU A 300 -15.66 -2.73 12.75
N ALA A 301 -16.88 -2.19 12.58
CA ALA A 301 -17.93 -2.85 11.82
C ALA A 301 -17.69 -2.75 10.30
N VAL A 302 -17.16 -1.63 9.83
CA VAL A 302 -16.70 -1.45 8.44
C VAL A 302 -15.48 -2.32 8.17
N GLY A 303 -14.49 -2.37 9.08
CA GLY A 303 -13.32 -3.23 8.96
C GLY A 303 -13.67 -4.71 8.84
N LYS A 304 -14.62 -5.21 9.65
CA LYS A 304 -15.10 -6.61 9.57
C LYS A 304 -15.86 -6.90 8.29
N MET A 305 -16.69 -5.96 7.83
CA MET A 305 -17.38 -6.05 6.53
C MET A 305 -16.37 -6.11 5.39
N ALA A 306 -15.40 -5.18 5.36
CA ALA A 306 -14.39 -5.08 4.32
C ALA A 306 -13.50 -6.33 4.25
N GLY A 307 -12.97 -6.79 5.38
CA GLY A 307 -12.19 -8.04 5.44
C GLY A 307 -13.00 -9.27 5.03
N ALA A 308 -14.28 -9.34 5.40
CA ALA A 308 -15.16 -10.43 4.98
C ALA A 308 -15.46 -10.39 3.47
N PHE A 309 -15.53 -9.21 2.87
CA PHE A 309 -15.63 -9.02 1.42
C PHE A 309 -14.34 -9.46 0.72
N TYR A 310 -13.15 -8.97 1.12
CA TYR A 310 -11.88 -9.35 0.48
C TYR A 310 -11.63 -10.87 0.50
N ARG A 311 -11.92 -11.55 1.62
CA ARG A 311 -11.81 -13.03 1.70
C ARG A 311 -12.75 -13.75 0.73
N SER A 312 -13.90 -13.18 0.37
CA SER A 312 -14.79 -13.74 -0.68
C SER A 312 -14.24 -13.56 -2.10
N LEU A 313 -13.46 -12.50 -2.34
CA LEU A 313 -12.78 -12.25 -3.61
C LEU A 313 -11.59 -13.20 -3.81
N ALA A 314 -10.93 -13.64 -2.74
CA ALA A 314 -9.93 -14.72 -2.80
C ALA A 314 -10.59 -16.09 -3.08
N ALA A 315 -11.72 -16.40 -2.45
CA ALA A 315 -12.40 -17.69 -2.57
C ALA A 315 -12.93 -17.99 -3.98
N THR A 316 -13.27 -16.97 -4.78
CA THR A 316 -13.87 -17.10 -6.13
C THR A 316 -12.84 -17.44 -7.24
N ARG A 317 -11.88 -18.32 -6.94
CA ARG A 317 -10.75 -18.69 -7.82
C ARG A 317 -11.06 -19.67 -8.97
N SER A 318 -12.31 -20.13 -9.13
CA SER A 318 -12.61 -21.20 -10.09
C SER A 318 -12.53 -20.75 -11.55
N GLU A 319 -11.99 -21.58 -12.44
CA GLU A 319 -11.86 -21.33 -13.89
C GLU A 319 -13.20 -21.36 -14.66
N ARG A 320 -14.34 -21.43 -13.95
CA ARG A 320 -15.67 -21.46 -14.54
C ARG A 320 -15.97 -20.12 -15.20
N ASN A 321 -16.46 -20.16 -16.44
CA ASN A 321 -16.75 -18.95 -17.22
C ASN A 321 -17.71 -17.97 -16.50
N ASN A 322 -18.64 -18.49 -15.69
CA ASN A 322 -19.55 -17.67 -14.88
C ASN A 322 -18.80 -16.86 -13.81
N ASP A 323 -17.87 -17.49 -13.10
CA ASP A 323 -17.13 -16.87 -12.00
C ASP A 323 -16.16 -15.81 -12.53
N LYS A 324 -15.62 -16.02 -13.76
CA LYS A 324 -14.89 -15.00 -14.50
C LYS A 324 -15.76 -13.77 -14.83
N ILE A 325 -16.96 -13.96 -15.38
CA ILE A 325 -17.89 -12.85 -15.70
C ILE A 325 -18.21 -12.04 -14.44
N THR A 326 -18.45 -12.72 -13.32
CA THR A 326 -18.69 -12.08 -12.01
C THR A 326 -17.48 -11.29 -11.51
N ARG A 327 -16.27 -11.83 -11.62
CA ARG A 327 -15.02 -11.12 -11.27
C ARG A 327 -14.78 -9.89 -12.16
N ASP A 328 -15.01 -10.01 -13.46
CA ASP A 328 -14.90 -8.90 -14.42
C ASP A 328 -15.99 -7.84 -14.17
N HIS A 329 -17.16 -8.21 -13.62
CA HIS A 329 -18.18 -7.26 -13.15
C HIS A 329 -17.72 -6.52 -11.89
N ILE A 330 -17.25 -7.24 -10.85
CA ILE A 330 -16.76 -6.65 -9.58
C ILE A 330 -15.62 -5.68 -9.84
N LYS A 331 -14.62 -6.05 -10.68
CA LYS A 331 -13.53 -5.16 -11.07
C LYS A 331 -14.04 -3.87 -11.70
N ARG A 332 -14.95 -3.96 -12.68
CA ARG A 332 -15.52 -2.78 -13.36
C ARG A 332 -16.37 -1.90 -12.43
N ALA A 333 -17.02 -2.48 -11.43
CA ALA A 333 -17.81 -1.75 -10.44
C ALA A 333 -16.95 -1.00 -9.41
N LEU A 334 -15.69 -1.41 -9.18
CA LEU A 334 -14.82 -0.88 -8.13
C LEU A 334 -13.56 -0.16 -8.64
N ALA A 335 -13.22 -0.24 -9.93
CA ALA A 335 -11.97 0.29 -10.51
C ALA A 335 -11.67 1.75 -10.13
N ASP A 336 -12.60 2.68 -10.39
CA ASP A 336 -12.44 4.10 -10.07
C ASP A 336 -12.85 4.47 -8.64
N SER A 337 -13.32 3.50 -7.85
CA SER A 337 -13.84 3.72 -6.51
C SER A 337 -12.76 3.61 -5.43
N ALA A 338 -12.95 4.35 -4.34
CA ALA A 338 -12.25 4.08 -3.09
C ALA A 338 -12.79 2.76 -2.47
N CYS A 339 -12.15 1.63 -2.78
CA CYS A 339 -12.61 0.28 -2.46
C CYS A 339 -11.73 -0.48 -1.45
N VAL A 340 -10.65 0.13 -0.94
CA VAL A 340 -9.77 -0.47 0.07
C VAL A 340 -9.87 0.30 1.39
N TRP A 341 -10.50 -0.31 2.38
CA TRP A 341 -10.63 0.19 3.76
C TRP A 341 -9.31 0.14 4.54
N ASP A 342 -8.99 1.25 5.20
CA ASP A 342 -7.89 1.43 6.16
C ASP A 342 -8.48 1.79 7.53
N GLU A 343 -8.39 0.85 8.48
CA GLU A 343 -8.91 1.02 9.85
C GLU A 343 -8.12 2.07 10.66
N THR A 344 -6.84 2.28 10.34
CA THR A 344 -5.97 3.21 11.09
C THR A 344 -6.25 4.64 10.66
N ALA A 345 -6.33 4.89 9.35
CA ALA A 345 -6.72 6.19 8.79
C ALA A 345 -8.24 6.39 8.74
N ARG A 346 -9.03 5.37 9.10
CA ARG A 346 -10.51 5.35 9.14
C ARG A 346 -11.17 5.82 7.85
N ARG A 347 -10.61 5.41 6.71
CA ARG A 347 -11.01 5.86 5.37
C ARG A 347 -10.95 4.72 4.35
N PHE A 348 -11.61 4.94 3.22
CA PHE A 348 -11.34 4.18 2.01
C PHE A 348 -10.23 4.86 1.17
N TRP A 349 -9.51 4.03 0.44
CA TRP A 349 -8.50 4.34 -0.58
C TRP A 349 -8.91 3.71 -1.91
N LYS A 350 -8.48 4.27 -3.04
CA LYS A 350 -8.47 3.51 -4.31
C LYS A 350 -7.44 2.39 -4.21
N ALA A 351 -7.63 1.28 -4.92
CA ALA A 351 -6.74 0.12 -4.81
C ALA A 351 -5.30 0.41 -5.29
N ASP A 352 -5.16 1.17 -6.37
CA ASP A 352 -3.89 1.65 -6.93
C ASP A 352 -3.07 2.55 -5.98
N GLN A 353 -3.76 3.25 -5.07
CA GLN A 353 -3.18 4.11 -4.02
C GLN A 353 -2.80 3.34 -2.73
N VAL A 354 -2.98 2.01 -2.70
CA VAL A 354 -2.60 1.16 -1.56
C VAL A 354 -1.47 0.23 -1.93
N PHE A 355 -0.46 0.20 -1.07
CA PHE A 355 0.71 -0.65 -1.21
C PHE A 355 0.81 -1.64 -0.05
N LYS A 356 1.38 -2.80 -0.34
CA LYS A 356 1.64 -3.87 0.62
C LYS A 356 2.95 -3.64 1.38
N GLU A 357 3.93 -3.01 0.73
CA GLU A 357 5.26 -2.69 1.26
C GLU A 357 5.71 -1.29 0.80
N GLY A 358 6.81 -0.79 1.37
CA GLY A 358 7.56 0.38 0.87
C GLY A 358 6.91 1.76 1.07
N ALA A 359 5.58 1.83 1.22
CA ALA A 359 4.83 3.10 1.30
C ALA A 359 4.53 3.61 2.71
N SER A 360 5.06 3.00 3.78
CA SER A 360 4.75 3.39 5.16
C SER A 360 5.07 4.86 5.49
N TRP A 361 6.09 5.43 4.84
CA TRP A 361 6.46 6.84 4.98
C TRP A 361 5.54 7.81 4.20
N LEU A 362 4.69 7.31 3.28
CA LEU A 362 3.65 8.07 2.58
C LEU A 362 2.34 8.18 3.41
N THR A 363 2.42 7.95 4.72
CA THR A 363 1.27 7.95 5.67
C THR A 363 0.36 9.16 5.46
N GLY A 364 -0.93 8.90 5.24
CA GLY A 364 -1.96 9.92 5.03
C GLY A 364 -2.13 10.38 3.57
N LEU A 365 -1.16 10.11 2.69
CA LEU A 365 -1.21 10.38 1.24
C LEU A 365 -1.40 9.11 0.41
N ARG A 366 -0.91 7.96 0.90
CA ARG A 366 -1.16 6.62 0.35
C ARG A 366 -1.48 5.64 1.48
N GLY A 367 -2.15 4.54 1.14
CA GLY A 367 -2.45 3.46 2.09
C GLY A 367 -1.31 2.45 2.19
N HIS A 368 -1.05 1.95 3.39
CA HIS A 368 -0.08 0.88 3.63
C HIS A 368 -0.70 -0.16 4.58
N LEU A 369 -1.12 -1.30 4.06
CA LEU A 369 -1.96 -2.27 4.78
C LEU A 369 -1.35 -3.67 4.83
N SER A 370 -0.88 -4.04 6.01
CA SER A 370 -0.67 -5.45 6.38
C SER A 370 -2.03 -6.14 6.53
N SER A 371 -2.19 -7.26 5.83
CA SER A 371 -3.44 -8.01 5.70
C SER A 371 -3.20 -9.48 5.96
N SER A 372 -4.20 -10.24 6.44
CA SER A 372 -4.05 -11.70 6.47
C SER A 372 -3.86 -12.27 5.05
N ALA A 373 -3.25 -13.45 4.92
CA ALA A 373 -2.98 -14.04 3.60
C ALA A 373 -4.25 -14.21 2.72
N GLN A 374 -5.41 -14.45 3.35
CA GLN A 374 -6.70 -14.59 2.66
C GLN A 374 -7.31 -13.23 2.24
N GLU A 375 -6.98 -12.15 2.94
CA GLU A 375 -7.40 -10.78 2.59
C GLU A 375 -6.46 -10.17 1.55
N SER A 376 -5.15 -10.47 1.65
CA SER A 376 -4.11 -10.07 0.70
C SER A 376 -4.58 -10.33 -0.73
N GLU A 377 -4.90 -11.58 -1.03
CA GLU A 377 -5.29 -11.97 -2.39
C GLU A 377 -6.56 -11.25 -2.88
N GLY A 378 -7.50 -10.95 -1.98
CA GLY A 378 -8.69 -10.17 -2.30
C GLY A 378 -8.38 -8.70 -2.63
N LEU A 379 -7.42 -8.11 -1.93
CA LEU A 379 -6.91 -6.75 -2.19
C LEU A 379 -6.08 -6.70 -3.47
N ASP A 380 -5.24 -7.71 -3.70
CA ASP A 380 -4.41 -7.86 -4.89
C ASP A 380 -5.30 -8.07 -6.14
N PHE A 381 -6.42 -8.80 -5.99
CA PHE A 381 -7.47 -8.88 -7.01
C PHE A 381 -8.14 -7.53 -7.31
N LEU A 382 -8.36 -6.66 -6.31
CA LEU A 382 -8.92 -5.32 -6.50
C LEU A 382 -7.94 -4.35 -7.17
N GLY A 383 -6.64 -4.68 -7.23
CA GLY A 383 -5.60 -3.85 -7.83
C GLY A 383 -4.64 -3.18 -6.83
N ARG A 384 -4.59 -3.66 -5.57
CA ARG A 384 -3.52 -3.28 -4.63
C ARG A 384 -2.16 -3.64 -5.23
N ARG A 385 -1.17 -2.76 -5.06
CA ARG A 385 0.18 -2.91 -5.62
C ARG A 385 1.17 -3.36 -4.54
N GLU A 386 2.25 -4.01 -4.94
CA GLU A 386 3.28 -4.48 -4.01
C GLU A 386 4.01 -3.28 -3.37
N ARG A 387 4.52 -2.35 -4.19
CA ARG A 387 5.29 -1.16 -3.80
C ARG A 387 4.94 0.03 -4.70
N PRO A 388 5.15 1.29 -4.25
CA PRO A 388 4.98 2.48 -5.10
C PRO A 388 6.05 2.55 -6.18
N GLU A 389 5.66 2.96 -7.38
CA GLU A 389 6.58 3.28 -8.49
C GLU A 389 6.93 4.78 -8.51
N PRO A 390 7.98 5.20 -9.25
CA PRO A 390 8.31 6.61 -9.47
C PRO A 390 7.11 7.47 -9.91
N SER A 391 6.21 6.92 -10.72
CA SER A 391 4.97 7.55 -11.16
C SER A 391 4.01 7.89 -10.01
N ASP A 392 3.94 7.06 -8.96
CA ASP A 392 3.14 7.32 -7.76
C ASP A 392 3.71 8.46 -6.93
N LEU A 393 5.05 8.55 -6.84
CA LEU A 393 5.75 9.61 -6.12
C LEU A 393 5.57 10.96 -6.83
N ALA A 394 5.67 10.97 -8.15
CA ALA A 394 5.37 12.14 -8.98
C ALA A 394 3.89 12.56 -8.86
N SER A 395 2.97 11.60 -8.71
CA SER A 395 1.55 11.88 -8.42
C SER A 395 1.35 12.49 -7.02
N VAL A 396 2.04 11.97 -5.99
CA VAL A 396 2.02 12.54 -4.62
C VAL A 396 2.52 14.00 -4.61
N LEU A 397 3.58 14.32 -5.36
CA LEU A 397 4.09 15.69 -5.48
C LEU A 397 3.05 16.63 -6.14
N ARG A 398 2.40 16.19 -7.22
CA ARG A 398 1.32 16.94 -7.89
C ARG A 398 0.08 17.10 -6.99
N GLU A 399 -0.31 16.08 -6.22
CA GLU A 399 -1.39 16.15 -5.24
C GLU A 399 -1.08 17.12 -4.08
N LEU A 400 0.16 17.14 -3.58
CA LEU A 400 0.59 18.08 -2.55
C LEU A 400 0.58 19.53 -3.06
N ALA A 401 1.08 19.78 -4.28
CA ALA A 401 1.04 21.09 -4.90
C ALA A 401 -0.40 21.57 -5.16
N ALA A 402 -1.27 20.70 -5.69
CA ALA A 402 -2.67 21.04 -5.95
C ALA A 402 -3.48 21.32 -4.67
N SER A 403 -3.11 20.71 -3.53
CA SER A 403 -3.80 20.89 -2.25
C SER A 403 -3.30 22.06 -1.41
N HIS A 404 -2.06 22.51 -1.59
CA HIS A 404 -1.44 23.60 -0.83
C HIS A 404 -1.22 24.89 -1.66
N GLY A 405 -1.15 24.77 -2.99
CA GLY A 405 -0.79 25.87 -3.89
C GLY A 405 0.55 26.49 -3.51
N ALA A 406 0.63 27.82 -3.57
CA ALA A 406 1.81 28.58 -3.19
C ALA A 406 2.08 28.65 -1.66
N ALA A 407 1.33 27.93 -0.81
CA ALA A 407 1.58 27.89 0.63
C ALA A 407 2.77 26.95 0.96
N PRO A 408 3.61 27.28 1.97
CA PRO A 408 4.67 26.38 2.40
C PRO A 408 4.10 25.12 3.06
N LEU A 409 4.65 23.96 2.73
CA LEU A 409 4.23 22.67 3.25
C LEU A 409 4.47 22.57 4.77
N PRO A 410 3.53 21.98 5.55
CA PRO A 410 3.79 21.52 6.91
C PRO A 410 5.03 20.60 6.95
N ALA A 411 5.84 20.71 8.00
CA ALA A 411 7.15 20.03 8.09
C ALA A 411 7.09 18.49 7.94
N ALA A 412 5.95 17.85 8.20
CA ALA A 412 5.74 16.43 7.91
C ALA A 412 5.60 16.14 6.40
N LEU A 413 4.80 16.96 5.69
CA LEU A 413 4.58 16.82 4.24
C LEU A 413 5.81 17.27 3.44
N LEU A 414 6.55 18.28 3.92
CA LEU A 414 7.83 18.69 3.33
C LEU A 414 8.85 17.53 3.33
N LYS A 415 8.98 16.79 4.44
CA LYS A 415 9.83 15.60 4.50
C LYS A 415 9.41 14.51 3.50
N ILE A 416 8.10 14.33 3.30
CA ILE A 416 7.59 13.38 2.29
C ILE A 416 7.97 13.85 0.88
N ALA A 417 7.76 15.12 0.54
CA ALA A 417 8.13 15.67 -0.76
C ALA A 417 9.64 15.57 -1.04
N LEU A 418 10.48 15.88 -0.04
CA LEU A 418 11.94 15.74 -0.13
C LEU A 418 12.38 14.26 -0.27
N ARG A 419 11.68 13.32 0.38
CA ARG A 419 11.95 11.89 0.17
C ARG A 419 11.50 11.42 -1.21
N CYS A 420 10.37 11.90 -1.74
CA CYS A 420 9.96 11.60 -3.12
C CYS A 420 11.06 11.98 -4.12
N TRP A 421 11.63 13.18 -4.01
CA TRP A 421 12.73 13.62 -4.88
C TRP A 421 14.05 12.86 -4.66
N HIS A 422 14.27 12.25 -3.50
CA HIS A 422 15.40 11.31 -3.29
C HIS A 422 15.19 9.96 -3.98
N GLU A 423 13.99 9.38 -3.91
CA GLU A 423 13.69 8.10 -4.57
C GLU A 423 13.64 8.26 -6.11
N LEU A 424 13.10 9.39 -6.59
CA LEU A 424 13.07 9.75 -8.01
C LEU A 424 14.48 9.87 -8.62
N ALA A 425 15.54 10.06 -7.81
CA ALA A 425 16.93 10.06 -8.29
C ALA A 425 17.36 8.75 -8.98
N ALA A 426 16.61 7.66 -8.82
CA ALA A 426 16.81 6.40 -9.52
C ALA A 426 15.98 6.24 -10.82
N ALA A 427 15.12 7.22 -11.14
CA ALA A 427 14.17 7.19 -12.26
C ALA A 427 13.96 8.61 -12.86
N PRO A 428 15.02 9.26 -13.37
CA PRO A 428 14.96 10.64 -13.87
C PRO A 428 14.00 10.83 -15.04
N GLU A 429 13.68 9.79 -15.81
CA GLU A 429 12.74 9.82 -16.93
C GLU A 429 11.28 10.15 -16.53
N VAL A 430 10.96 10.11 -15.23
CA VAL A 430 9.66 10.53 -14.68
C VAL A 430 9.69 12.00 -14.21
N CYS A 431 10.87 12.56 -13.97
CA CYS A 431 11.03 13.97 -13.64
C CYS A 431 10.83 14.83 -14.89
N THR A 432 9.87 15.74 -14.80
CA THR A 432 9.31 16.52 -15.91
C THR A 432 9.32 17.99 -15.52
N PRO A 433 9.43 18.96 -16.45
CA PRO A 433 9.56 20.38 -16.10
C PRO A 433 8.43 20.94 -15.21
N ASP A 434 7.20 20.41 -15.36
CA ASP A 434 6.05 20.74 -14.52
C ASP A 434 6.07 20.11 -13.12
N LEU A 435 6.98 19.16 -12.85
CA LEU A 435 6.96 18.35 -11.64
C LEU A 435 7.24 19.22 -10.40
N PRO A 436 6.35 19.25 -9.39
CA PRO A 436 6.55 20.14 -8.25
C PRO A 436 7.74 19.74 -7.37
N VAL A 437 8.63 20.70 -7.13
CA VAL A 437 9.85 20.54 -6.31
C VAL A 437 9.83 21.46 -5.08
N PRO A 438 10.33 21.00 -3.90
CA PRO A 438 10.46 21.86 -2.74
C PRO A 438 11.50 22.97 -2.91
N THR A 439 11.12 24.19 -2.55
CA THR A 439 12.02 25.35 -2.38
C THR A 439 12.57 25.45 -0.95
N VAL A 440 13.61 26.28 -0.74
CA VAL A 440 14.13 26.65 0.60
C VAL A 440 13.04 27.19 1.53
N LYS A 441 11.98 27.80 0.98
CA LYS A 441 10.81 28.29 1.73
C LYS A 441 9.80 27.19 2.10
N GLY A 442 10.00 25.95 1.63
CA GLY A 442 9.08 24.83 1.81
C GLY A 442 7.85 24.87 0.90
N GLN A 443 7.78 25.81 -0.05
CA GLN A 443 6.74 25.88 -1.07
C GLN A 443 7.05 24.89 -2.21
N LEU A 444 6.01 24.34 -2.85
CA LEU A 444 6.13 23.58 -4.10
C LEU A 444 5.86 24.50 -5.30
N VAL A 445 6.75 24.44 -6.29
CA VAL A 445 6.66 25.11 -7.61
C VAL A 445 7.18 24.15 -8.68
N ALA A 446 6.88 24.38 -9.96
CA ALA A 446 7.41 23.56 -11.04
C ALA A 446 8.94 23.58 -11.04
N VAL A 447 9.61 22.49 -11.42
CA VAL A 447 11.08 22.42 -11.32
C VAL A 447 11.77 23.41 -12.26
N GLU A 448 11.19 23.69 -13.43
CA GLU A 448 11.62 24.77 -14.33
C GLU A 448 11.48 26.18 -13.72
N GLU A 449 10.58 26.36 -12.74
CA GLU A 449 10.39 27.58 -11.95
C GLU A 449 11.31 27.62 -10.70
N THR A 450 12.40 26.84 -10.65
CA THR A 450 13.35 26.87 -9.51
C THR A 450 14.80 27.13 -9.87
N LEU A 451 15.53 27.64 -8.88
CA LEU A 451 16.90 28.13 -9.03
C LEU A 451 17.89 27.32 -8.16
N VAL A 452 18.92 26.75 -8.81
CA VAL A 452 20.00 26.00 -8.16
C VAL A 452 21.12 26.95 -7.73
N ASP A 453 21.48 26.93 -6.44
CA ASP A 453 22.57 27.71 -5.83
C ASP A 453 23.95 27.12 -6.17
N ASP A 454 24.38 27.31 -7.42
CA ASP A 454 25.76 27.08 -7.88
C ASP A 454 26.62 28.37 -7.83
N ALA A 455 26.03 29.53 -8.13
CA ALA A 455 26.63 30.86 -7.97
C ALA A 455 26.73 31.34 -6.51
N SER A 456 27.38 30.51 -5.68
CA SER A 456 27.51 30.70 -4.23
C SER A 456 28.14 32.04 -3.78
N TYR A 457 28.81 32.75 -4.69
CA TYR A 457 29.39 34.09 -4.50
C TYR A 457 28.35 35.22 -4.53
N TRP A 458 27.17 35.01 -5.15
CA TRP A 458 26.05 35.97 -5.12
C TRP A 458 25.19 35.89 -3.85
N ARG A 459 25.38 34.85 -3.01
CA ARG A 459 24.45 34.50 -1.93
C ARG A 459 24.18 35.64 -0.94
N ASP A 460 25.21 36.37 -0.52
CA ASP A 460 25.07 37.48 0.45
C ASP A 460 24.31 38.67 -0.15
N ARG A 461 24.55 38.99 -1.43
CA ARG A 461 23.88 40.07 -2.18
C ARG A 461 22.41 39.76 -2.43
N LEU A 462 22.08 38.50 -2.70
CA LEU A 462 20.72 38.02 -2.98
C LEU A 462 19.86 37.73 -1.73
N THR A 463 20.38 37.94 -0.51
CA THR A 463 19.65 37.74 0.77
C THR A 463 18.32 38.51 0.89
N LYS A 464 18.08 39.52 0.04
CA LYS A 464 16.86 40.34 0.00
C LYS A 464 15.95 40.04 -1.20
N ALA A 465 16.37 39.16 -2.12
CA ALA A 465 15.61 38.81 -3.31
C ALA A 465 14.64 37.67 -3.01
N ASP A 466 13.39 37.78 -3.49
CA ASP A 466 12.40 36.71 -3.37
C ASP A 466 12.53 35.75 -4.57
N LEU A 467 13.55 34.89 -4.52
CA LEU A 467 13.85 33.91 -5.56
C LEU A 467 13.46 32.48 -5.14
N PRO A 468 12.97 31.63 -6.06
CA PRO A 468 12.54 30.26 -5.80
C PRO A 468 13.74 29.29 -5.72
N TRP A 469 14.61 29.52 -4.74
CA TRP A 469 15.77 28.66 -4.47
C TRP A 469 15.35 27.22 -4.20
N LEU A 470 15.98 26.26 -4.89
CA LEU A 470 15.81 24.83 -4.69
C LEU A 470 16.16 24.43 -3.25
N HIS A 471 15.35 23.59 -2.59
CA HIS A 471 15.64 23.14 -1.23
C HIS A 471 16.93 22.30 -1.19
N ALA A 472 17.86 22.61 -0.28
CA ALA A 472 19.20 22.01 -0.22
C ALA A 472 19.27 20.49 0.10
N GLU A 473 18.12 19.83 0.29
CA GLU A 473 18.00 18.36 0.38
C GLU A 473 17.55 17.72 -0.95
N VAL A 474 17.10 18.47 -1.95
CA VAL A 474 16.83 17.93 -3.29
C VAL A 474 18.17 17.75 -4.02
N PRO A 475 18.47 16.58 -4.60
CA PRO A 475 19.72 16.38 -5.34
C PRO A 475 19.77 17.32 -6.57
N PRO A 476 20.77 18.22 -6.71
CA PRO A 476 20.75 19.22 -7.77
C PRO A 476 20.81 18.65 -9.19
N ALA A 477 21.46 17.50 -9.39
CA ALA A 477 21.59 16.87 -10.72
C ALA A 477 20.22 16.59 -11.34
N ILE A 478 19.37 15.80 -10.68
CA ILE A 478 18.03 15.47 -11.21
C ILE A 478 17.09 16.68 -11.31
N ALA A 479 17.29 17.72 -10.49
CA ALA A 479 16.56 18.97 -10.66
C ALA A 479 16.98 19.70 -11.95
N LEU A 480 18.27 19.77 -12.25
CA LEU A 480 18.81 20.35 -13.49
C LEU A 480 18.40 19.52 -14.71
N ASP A 481 18.53 18.19 -14.65
CA ASP A 481 18.13 17.26 -15.72
C ASP A 481 16.63 17.37 -16.04
N ALA A 482 15.81 17.74 -15.05
CA ALA A 482 14.37 17.98 -15.19
C ALA A 482 14.00 19.43 -15.58
N GLY A 483 14.95 20.36 -15.68
CA GLY A 483 14.75 21.72 -16.19
C GLY A 483 15.02 22.89 -15.22
N ALA A 484 15.49 22.63 -13.99
CA ALA A 484 15.82 23.71 -13.04
C ALA A 484 16.92 24.63 -13.58
N GLN A 485 16.84 25.92 -13.23
CA GLN A 485 17.73 26.96 -13.73
C GLN A 485 18.97 27.10 -12.84
N ARG A 486 20.12 27.46 -13.43
CA ARG A 486 21.37 27.70 -12.71
C ARG A 486 21.52 29.16 -12.30
N ALA A 487 21.84 29.40 -11.02
CA ALA A 487 22.11 30.75 -10.53
C ALA A 487 23.31 31.42 -11.24
N SER A 488 24.25 30.63 -11.75
CA SER A 488 25.39 31.10 -12.56
C SER A 488 25.02 31.55 -13.97
N GLU A 489 23.84 31.18 -14.49
CA GLU A 489 23.42 31.44 -15.88
C GLU A 489 22.31 32.49 -15.99
N VAL A 490 21.38 32.55 -15.02
CA VAL A 490 20.20 33.46 -15.09
C VAL A 490 20.29 34.70 -14.18
N ILE A 491 21.38 34.86 -13.42
CA ILE A 491 21.63 36.07 -12.62
C ILE A 491 22.71 36.91 -13.31
N GLU A 492 22.30 38.06 -13.83
CA GLU A 492 23.16 39.03 -14.48
C GLU A 492 23.59 40.11 -13.48
N GLU A 493 24.82 40.60 -13.59
CA GLU A 493 25.26 41.78 -12.86
C GLU A 493 25.14 43.04 -13.74
N ARG A 494 24.48 44.09 -13.23
CA ARG A 494 24.19 45.31 -14.00
C ARG A 494 24.65 46.58 -13.28
N ARG A 495 25.18 47.54 -14.05
CA ARG A 495 25.59 48.86 -13.57
C ARG A 495 24.40 49.64 -12.99
N THR A 496 24.58 50.21 -11.80
CA THR A 496 23.55 51.00 -11.10
C THR A 496 23.91 52.47 -10.95
N SER A 497 25.16 52.77 -10.59
CA SER A 497 25.68 54.14 -10.50
C SER A 497 27.20 54.15 -10.69
N TRP A 498 27.76 55.30 -11.06
CA TRP A 498 29.19 55.48 -11.27
C TRP A 498 29.61 56.95 -11.07
N ARG A 499 30.90 57.18 -10.85
CA ARG A 499 31.49 58.52 -10.69
C ARG A 499 32.64 58.72 -11.67
N SER A 500 32.62 59.80 -12.45
CA SER A 500 33.74 60.19 -13.33
C SER A 500 35.01 60.50 -12.55
N VAL A 501 36.17 60.04 -13.02
CA VAL A 501 37.48 60.37 -12.42
C VAL A 501 38.25 61.40 -13.25
N PRO A 502 38.73 62.51 -12.66
CA PRO A 502 39.75 63.37 -13.28
C PRO A 502 41.12 62.70 -13.16
N GLN A 503 41.92 62.74 -14.24
CA GLN A 503 43.33 62.30 -14.35
C GLN A 503 43.89 61.47 -13.17
N SER A 504 43.66 60.16 -13.22
CA SER A 504 44.11 59.18 -12.23
C SER A 504 44.99 58.09 -12.83
N ASP A 505 45.59 57.26 -11.99
CA ASP A 505 46.31 56.08 -12.45
C ASP A 505 45.37 55.00 -13.02
N VAL A 506 44.10 54.96 -12.61
CA VAL A 506 43.03 54.18 -13.26
C VAL A 506 42.85 54.59 -14.73
N LEU A 507 42.86 55.90 -15.02
CA LEU A 507 42.81 56.43 -16.40
C LEU A 507 44.06 56.04 -17.22
N ARG A 508 45.23 55.89 -16.58
CA ARG A 508 46.45 55.42 -17.22
C ARG A 508 46.40 53.91 -17.48
N LEU A 509 45.95 53.14 -16.49
CA LEU A 509 45.73 51.69 -16.58
C LEU A 509 44.80 51.35 -17.75
N CYS A 510 43.64 52.00 -17.83
CA CYS A 510 42.67 51.77 -18.90
C CYS A 510 43.27 51.99 -20.29
N ARG A 511 43.99 53.11 -20.50
CA ARG A 511 44.68 53.39 -21.78
C ARG A 511 45.75 52.35 -22.10
N ASN A 512 46.56 51.98 -21.10
CA ASN A 512 47.63 50.99 -21.23
C ASN A 512 47.11 49.54 -21.38
N ARG A 513 45.82 49.28 -21.13
CA ARG A 513 45.15 47.99 -21.39
C ARG A 513 44.34 48.01 -22.69
N GLN A 514 43.67 49.10 -23.03
CA GLN A 514 43.05 49.31 -24.35
C GLN A 514 44.07 49.07 -25.48
N ALA A 515 45.20 49.79 -25.44
CA ALA A 515 46.27 49.65 -26.41
C ALA A 515 47.00 48.28 -26.39
N HIS A 516 46.77 47.46 -25.37
CA HIS A 516 47.33 46.11 -25.26
C HIS A 516 46.37 45.06 -25.83
N LEU A 517 45.06 45.19 -25.59
CA LEU A 517 44.03 44.36 -26.24
C LEU A 517 44.05 44.53 -27.76
N GLU A 518 44.35 45.74 -28.23
CA GLU A 518 44.46 46.10 -29.66
C GLU A 518 45.81 45.70 -30.30
N HIS A 519 46.79 45.19 -29.51
CA HIS A 519 48.14 44.89 -29.99
C HIS A 519 48.26 43.47 -30.58
N ASP A 520 48.93 43.33 -31.72
CA ASP A 520 49.07 42.06 -32.44
C ASP A 520 49.63 40.90 -31.60
N ALA A 521 50.63 41.18 -30.75
CA ALA A 521 51.17 40.21 -29.80
C ALA A 521 50.10 39.62 -28.85
N PHE A 522 49.11 40.41 -28.41
CA PHE A 522 48.01 39.92 -27.58
C PHE A 522 47.02 39.10 -28.40
N ILE A 523 46.62 39.58 -29.59
CA ILE A 523 45.72 38.85 -30.50
C ILE A 523 46.31 37.48 -30.89
N HIS A 524 47.60 37.43 -31.22
CA HIS A 524 48.32 36.17 -31.46
C HIS A 524 48.44 35.30 -30.18
N GLY A 525 48.55 35.92 -29.00
CA GLY A 525 48.50 35.22 -27.73
C GLY A 525 47.16 34.53 -27.46
N VAL A 526 46.04 35.19 -27.78
CA VAL A 526 44.70 34.58 -27.72
C VAL A 526 44.55 33.47 -28.78
N ALA A 527 45.07 33.66 -30.00
CA ALA A 527 45.06 32.62 -31.03
C ALA A 527 45.79 31.33 -30.59
N ARG A 528 46.94 31.47 -29.90
CA ARG A 528 47.68 30.34 -29.29
C ARG A 528 46.91 29.63 -28.19
N LEU A 529 46.06 30.34 -27.43
CA LEU A 529 45.24 29.76 -26.37
C LEU A 529 44.02 29.03 -26.93
N LEU A 530 43.38 29.56 -27.98
CA LEU A 530 42.27 28.89 -28.69
C LEU A 530 42.77 27.60 -29.38
N ALA A 531 43.90 27.64 -30.06
CA ALA A 531 44.53 26.45 -30.66
C ALA A 531 45.14 25.47 -29.63
N GLN A 532 45.22 25.85 -28.36
CA GLN A 532 45.52 24.92 -27.26
C GLN A 532 44.25 24.24 -26.73
N ALA A 533 43.12 24.95 -26.70
CA ALA A 533 41.83 24.41 -26.29
C ALA A 533 41.29 23.40 -27.31
N ASN A 534 41.34 23.73 -28.61
CA ASN A 534 41.04 22.81 -29.70
C ASN A 534 42.23 22.71 -30.69
N PRO A 535 43.08 21.67 -30.57
CA PRO A 535 44.22 21.44 -31.47
C PRO A 535 43.85 20.97 -32.89
N ASP A 536 42.63 20.47 -33.10
CA ASP A 536 42.15 19.96 -34.39
C ASP A 536 41.43 21.05 -35.22
N ALA A 537 41.09 22.19 -34.61
CA ALA A 537 40.49 23.35 -35.26
C ALA A 537 41.49 24.13 -36.13
N ALA A 538 40.98 24.76 -37.19
CA ALA A 538 41.75 25.69 -38.00
C ALA A 538 42.13 26.93 -37.17
N VAL A 539 43.36 27.43 -37.32
CA VAL A 539 43.86 28.59 -36.57
C VAL A 539 42.94 29.80 -36.81
N PRO A 540 42.33 30.38 -35.77
CA PRO A 540 41.32 31.41 -35.95
C PRO A 540 41.90 32.71 -36.55
N GLU A 541 41.16 33.29 -37.50
CA GLU A 541 41.56 34.50 -38.23
C GLU A 541 41.80 35.69 -37.29
N ARG A 542 42.91 36.39 -37.49
CA ARG A 542 43.31 37.59 -36.71
C ARG A 542 42.18 38.59 -36.56
N GLU A 543 41.47 38.87 -37.65
CA GLU A 543 40.38 39.86 -37.70
C GLU A 543 39.16 39.43 -36.88
N ARG A 544 38.85 38.13 -36.84
CA ARG A 544 37.77 37.56 -36.02
C ARG A 544 38.11 37.65 -34.53
N ILE A 545 39.35 37.35 -34.16
CA ILE A 545 39.83 37.48 -32.76
C ILE A 545 39.87 38.95 -32.35
N GLN A 546 40.37 39.84 -33.21
CA GLN A 546 40.40 41.29 -32.98
C GLN A 546 38.98 41.88 -32.84
N GLY A 547 38.00 41.36 -33.59
CA GLY A 547 36.59 41.71 -33.46
C GLY A 547 35.98 41.28 -32.12
N ALA A 548 36.33 40.11 -31.60
CA ALA A 548 35.90 39.64 -30.28
C ALA A 548 36.60 40.38 -29.13
N ALA A 549 37.91 40.67 -29.27
CA ALA A 549 38.72 41.38 -28.28
C ALA A 549 38.42 42.89 -28.17
N ARG A 550 37.51 43.42 -29.00
CA ARG A 550 37.13 44.83 -29.06
C ARG A 550 36.22 45.24 -27.89
N LEU A 551 36.82 45.41 -26.71
CA LEU A 551 36.22 45.98 -25.50
C LEU A 551 36.55 47.48 -25.39
N GLU A 552 35.64 48.31 -24.87
CA GLU A 552 35.92 49.72 -24.55
C GLU A 552 36.17 49.89 -23.04
N LEU A 553 37.39 50.23 -22.63
CA LEU A 553 37.76 50.40 -21.22
C LEU A 553 37.45 51.83 -20.72
N VAL A 554 36.45 51.95 -19.84
CA VAL A 554 35.96 53.23 -19.32
C VAL A 554 36.44 53.45 -17.88
N ALA A 555 37.41 54.34 -17.70
CA ALA A 555 37.93 54.69 -16.37
C ALA A 555 36.92 55.54 -15.56
N CYS A 556 36.60 55.08 -14.36
CA CYS A 556 35.79 55.79 -13.38
C CYS A 556 36.52 55.84 -12.03
N GLY A 557 35.98 56.58 -11.06
CA GLY A 557 36.54 56.71 -9.71
C GLY A 557 35.78 55.92 -8.65
N GLN A 558 34.65 55.34 -9.04
CA GLN A 558 33.73 54.53 -8.26
C GLN A 558 32.69 53.97 -9.23
N ILE A 559 32.34 52.70 -9.12
CA ILE A 559 31.19 52.09 -9.80
C ILE A 559 30.47 51.16 -8.84
N SER A 560 29.14 51.14 -8.93
CA SER A 560 28.28 50.23 -8.19
C SER A 560 27.48 49.34 -9.13
N ALA A 561 27.41 48.06 -8.77
CA ALA A 561 26.76 47.02 -9.54
C ALA A 561 25.71 46.31 -8.67
N GLY A 562 24.57 45.97 -9.27
CA GLY A 562 23.49 45.23 -8.63
C GLY A 562 23.10 44.04 -9.48
N LEU A 563 22.64 42.97 -8.83
CA LEU A 563 22.24 41.75 -9.50
C LEU A 563 20.78 41.87 -9.97
N ILE A 564 20.50 41.37 -11.17
CA ILE A 564 19.15 41.18 -11.69
C ILE A 564 18.96 39.72 -12.09
N CYS A 565 17.72 39.26 -12.12
CA CYS A 565 17.35 37.92 -12.55
C CYS A 565 16.04 38.02 -13.35
N PRO A 566 16.12 38.43 -14.64
CA PRO A 566 14.93 38.74 -15.44
C PRO A 566 13.98 37.54 -15.59
N THR A 567 14.54 36.33 -15.72
CA THR A 567 13.82 35.04 -15.79
C THR A 567 12.88 34.84 -14.60
N PHE A 568 13.27 35.31 -13.41
CA PHE A 568 12.49 35.21 -12.17
C PHE A 568 11.90 36.56 -11.73
N GLY A 569 11.72 37.49 -12.65
CA GLY A 569 11.03 38.77 -12.43
C GLY A 569 11.81 39.81 -11.62
N VAL A 570 13.06 39.55 -11.22
CA VAL A 570 13.91 40.50 -10.52
C VAL A 570 14.56 41.43 -11.55
N THR A 571 13.79 42.39 -12.07
CA THR A 571 14.25 43.35 -13.09
C THR A 571 14.91 44.60 -12.51
N GLU A 572 14.63 44.92 -11.24
CA GLU A 572 15.26 46.01 -10.50
C GLU A 572 16.53 45.51 -9.79
N PRO A 573 17.69 46.21 -9.90
CA PRO A 573 18.95 45.74 -9.33
C PRO A 573 18.92 45.58 -7.80
N VAL A 574 19.08 44.34 -7.33
CA VAL A 574 19.20 43.98 -5.91
C VAL A 574 20.66 43.80 -5.49
N GLY A 575 20.93 43.78 -4.19
CA GLY A 575 22.27 43.45 -3.67
C GLY A 575 23.38 44.39 -4.17
N VAL A 576 23.07 45.69 -4.29
CA VAL A 576 23.98 46.68 -4.88
C VAL A 576 25.23 46.89 -4.00
N GLU A 577 26.41 46.76 -4.60
CA GLU A 577 27.71 46.99 -3.95
C GLU A 577 28.67 47.76 -4.87
N GLU A 578 29.81 48.20 -4.33
CA GLU A 578 30.89 48.82 -5.12
C GLU A 578 31.84 47.75 -5.65
N VAL A 579 32.12 47.77 -6.95
CA VAL A 579 32.96 46.77 -7.64
C VAL A 579 34.19 47.41 -8.27
N ALA A 580 35.29 46.65 -8.35
CA ALA A 580 36.58 47.14 -8.88
C ALA A 580 36.57 47.34 -10.41
N CYS A 581 35.80 46.50 -11.10
CA CYS A 581 35.63 46.43 -12.54
C CYS A 581 34.22 45.88 -12.83
N LEU A 582 33.61 46.26 -13.95
CA LEU A 582 32.30 45.74 -14.38
C LEU A 582 32.19 45.74 -15.91
N LEU A 583 31.71 44.63 -16.48
CA LEU A 583 31.29 44.57 -17.88
C LEU A 583 29.82 45.05 -17.99
N ASP A 584 29.55 45.86 -19.01
CA ASP A 584 28.28 46.53 -19.26
C ASP A 584 27.92 46.33 -20.75
N ASP A 585 27.22 45.23 -21.01
CA ASP A 585 26.88 44.73 -22.35
C ASP A 585 25.62 45.40 -22.94
N ASP A 586 25.66 46.75 -23.02
CA ASP A 586 24.76 47.54 -23.88
C ASP A 586 25.20 47.39 -25.37
N GLU A 587 24.74 48.25 -26.28
CA GLU A 587 25.06 48.23 -27.74
C GLU A 587 26.57 48.18 -28.10
N THR A 588 27.45 48.51 -27.15
CA THR A 588 28.91 48.36 -27.25
C THR A 588 29.45 47.85 -25.92
N PRO A 589 30.16 46.70 -25.86
CA PRO A 589 30.62 46.11 -24.61
C PRO A 589 31.66 47.00 -23.91
N ARG A 590 31.26 47.58 -22.77
CA ARG A 590 32.07 48.52 -21.99
C ARG A 590 32.57 47.87 -20.71
N VAL A 591 33.88 47.93 -20.49
CA VAL A 591 34.51 47.50 -19.25
C VAL A 591 34.79 48.73 -18.41
N TRP A 592 33.92 48.99 -17.44
CA TRP A 592 34.04 50.08 -16.49
C TRP A 592 35.04 49.71 -15.40
N VAL A 593 36.09 50.51 -15.24
CA VAL A 593 37.18 50.22 -14.28
C VAL A 593 37.23 51.33 -13.23
N ALA A 594 37.12 50.97 -11.95
CA ALA A 594 37.26 51.89 -10.81
C ALA A 594 38.56 51.70 -10.01
N SER A 595 39.29 50.61 -10.25
CA SER A 595 40.49 50.21 -9.52
C SER A 595 41.76 50.34 -10.36
N ASP A 596 42.87 50.71 -9.72
CA ASP A 596 44.23 50.66 -10.29
C ASP A 596 44.91 49.29 -10.09
N ASN A 597 44.27 48.37 -9.35
CA ASN A 597 44.74 47.00 -9.16
C ASN A 597 44.59 46.17 -10.45
N LEU A 598 45.66 46.13 -11.23
CA LEU A 598 45.78 45.35 -12.47
C LEU A 598 45.39 43.86 -12.30
N ASP A 599 45.61 43.22 -11.15
CA ASP A 599 45.27 41.80 -10.98
C ASP A 599 43.75 41.56 -10.95
N ALA A 600 43.00 42.47 -10.34
CA ALA A 600 41.53 42.44 -10.33
C ALA A 600 40.95 42.85 -11.68
N VAL A 601 41.56 43.85 -12.33
CA VAL A 601 41.11 44.33 -13.65
C VAL A 601 41.39 43.28 -14.74
N ALA A 602 42.52 42.56 -14.68
CA ALA A 602 42.85 41.48 -15.61
C ALA A 602 41.93 40.25 -15.47
N LEU A 603 41.44 39.96 -14.26
CA LEU A 603 40.46 38.89 -14.03
C LEU A 603 39.13 39.18 -14.75
N GLU A 604 38.54 40.35 -14.50
CA GLU A 604 37.25 40.70 -15.12
C GLU A 604 37.38 41.00 -16.63
N LEU A 605 38.53 41.51 -17.10
CA LEU A 605 38.84 41.57 -18.53
C LEU A 605 38.95 40.18 -19.17
N GLY A 606 39.48 39.18 -18.44
CA GLY A 606 39.55 37.80 -18.88
C GLY A 606 38.15 37.21 -19.09
N ARG A 607 37.28 37.36 -18.08
CA ARG A 607 35.87 36.95 -18.13
C ARG A 607 35.10 37.65 -19.26
N ALA A 608 35.28 38.95 -19.41
CA ALA A 608 34.67 39.72 -20.50
C ALA A 608 35.13 39.20 -21.88
N LEU A 609 36.43 38.93 -22.05
CA LEU A 609 36.94 38.38 -23.30
C LEU A 609 36.43 36.97 -23.57
N VAL A 610 36.39 36.08 -22.56
CA VAL A 610 35.82 34.73 -22.67
C VAL A 610 34.36 34.79 -23.12
N ARG A 611 33.54 35.67 -22.50
CA ARG A 611 32.16 35.93 -22.94
C ARG A 611 32.10 36.34 -24.42
N ARG A 612 32.90 37.33 -24.81
CA ARG A 612 32.95 37.84 -26.20
C ARG A 612 33.44 36.81 -27.21
N LEU A 613 34.32 35.87 -26.82
CA LEU A 613 34.77 34.76 -27.65
C LEU A 613 33.63 33.73 -27.86
N LYS A 614 32.84 33.41 -26.83
CA LYS A 614 31.62 32.58 -26.98
C LYS A 614 30.58 33.25 -27.88
N GLU A 615 30.32 34.53 -27.68
CA GLU A 615 29.40 35.32 -28.51
C GLU A 615 29.86 35.43 -29.99
N ALA A 616 31.18 35.41 -30.22
CA ALA A 616 31.78 35.34 -31.55
C ALA A 616 31.84 33.90 -32.13
N GLN A 617 31.22 32.92 -31.46
CA GLN A 617 31.10 31.51 -31.88
C GLN A 617 32.44 30.80 -32.11
N PHE A 618 33.46 31.10 -31.30
CA PHE A 618 34.66 30.26 -31.26
C PHE A 618 34.36 28.95 -30.53
N ASP A 619 34.87 27.84 -31.07
CA ASP A 619 34.72 26.50 -30.50
C ASP A 619 35.60 26.35 -29.24
N ASP A 620 35.16 25.49 -28.32
CA ASP A 620 35.87 25.06 -27.09
C ASP A 620 36.46 26.19 -26.22
N VAL A 621 35.82 27.37 -26.23
CA VAL A 621 36.23 28.53 -25.42
C VAL A 621 36.21 28.24 -23.91
N ASP A 622 35.43 27.26 -23.45
CA ASP A 622 35.43 26.79 -22.05
C ASP A 622 36.68 25.97 -21.66
N GLU A 623 37.41 25.39 -22.63
CA GLU A 623 38.69 24.70 -22.40
C GLU A 623 39.90 25.65 -22.51
N VAL A 624 39.67 26.95 -22.76
CA VAL A 624 40.73 27.97 -22.77
C VAL A 624 41.31 28.13 -21.37
N ASN A 625 42.64 28.04 -21.28
CA ASN A 625 43.38 28.14 -20.02
C ASN A 625 43.29 29.57 -19.43
N GLU A 626 42.26 29.83 -18.62
CA GLU A 626 41.98 31.12 -17.97
C GLU A 626 43.22 31.72 -17.31
N ALA A 627 43.93 30.91 -16.51
CA ALA A 627 45.12 31.37 -15.79
C ALA A 627 46.23 31.86 -16.74
N SER A 628 46.29 31.36 -17.97
CA SER A 628 47.24 31.81 -19.01
C SER A 628 46.70 33.01 -19.79
N LEU A 629 45.38 33.10 -19.99
CA LEU A 629 44.74 34.30 -20.53
C LEU A 629 44.92 35.50 -19.60
N GLU A 630 44.61 35.37 -18.31
CA GLU A 630 44.83 36.42 -17.32
C GLU A 630 46.32 36.83 -17.26
N ALA A 631 47.25 35.89 -17.46
CA ALA A 631 48.68 36.19 -17.43
C ALA A 631 49.12 37.06 -18.61
N ILE A 632 48.53 36.87 -19.81
CA ILE A 632 48.79 37.74 -20.96
C ILE A 632 48.01 39.07 -20.88
N LEU A 633 46.94 39.15 -20.07
CA LEU A 633 46.28 40.41 -19.72
C LEU A 633 47.07 41.23 -18.67
N ARG A 634 47.87 40.58 -17.82
CA ARG A 634 48.73 41.21 -16.81
C ARG A 634 50.08 41.73 -17.33
N CYS A 635 50.67 41.08 -18.35
CA CYS A 635 51.99 41.46 -18.86
C CYS A 635 51.94 42.58 -19.92
N SER A 636 53.10 43.10 -20.34
CA SER A 636 53.18 44.04 -21.47
C SER A 636 53.19 43.31 -22.82
N ALA A 637 52.95 44.02 -23.93
CA ALA A 637 52.79 43.41 -25.25
C ALA A 637 54.03 42.60 -25.69
N GLU A 638 55.22 43.09 -25.37
CA GLU A 638 56.53 42.48 -25.65
C GLU A 638 56.79 41.25 -24.76
N GLN A 639 55.98 41.05 -23.72
CA GLN A 639 56.10 39.93 -22.79
C GLN A 639 55.14 38.78 -23.10
N VAL A 640 54.08 39.00 -23.89
CA VAL A 640 53.01 38.00 -24.15
C VAL A 640 53.58 36.66 -24.61
N GLU A 641 54.45 36.67 -25.61
CA GLU A 641 55.07 35.44 -26.14
C GLU A 641 55.91 34.73 -25.07
N ARG A 642 56.73 35.48 -24.33
CA ARG A 642 57.55 34.95 -23.22
C ARG A 642 56.70 34.36 -22.10
N THR A 643 55.58 34.99 -21.76
CA THR A 643 54.62 34.53 -20.75
C THR A 643 53.97 33.21 -21.17
N LEU A 644 53.55 33.07 -22.43
CA LEU A 644 52.97 31.84 -22.98
C LEU A 644 54.00 30.72 -23.08
N ASN A 645 55.21 31.02 -23.55
CA ASN A 645 56.33 30.06 -23.62
C ASN A 645 56.70 29.54 -22.22
N GLN A 646 56.76 30.41 -21.20
CA GLN A 646 56.98 30.01 -19.80
C GLN A 646 55.85 29.14 -19.24
N ARG A 647 54.61 29.36 -19.70
CA ARG A 647 53.42 28.57 -19.34
C ARG A 647 53.24 27.30 -20.19
N ARG A 648 54.17 27.00 -21.10
CA ARG A 648 54.17 25.83 -22.00
C ARG A 648 52.95 25.76 -22.93
N VAL A 649 52.37 26.91 -23.26
CA VAL A 649 51.36 27.00 -24.33
C VAL A 649 52.09 26.82 -25.68
N PRO A 650 51.65 25.92 -26.57
CA PRO A 650 52.28 25.74 -27.89
C PRO A 650 52.37 27.05 -28.69
N SER A 651 53.31 27.11 -29.63
CA SER A 651 53.36 28.16 -30.65
C SER A 651 52.60 27.69 -31.89
N LEU A 652 51.94 28.63 -32.59
CA LEU A 652 51.29 28.33 -33.86
C LEU A 652 52.37 28.02 -34.92
N VAL A 653 52.16 26.94 -35.69
CA VAL A 653 53.09 26.52 -36.76
C VAL A 653 53.05 27.48 -37.97
N GLN A 654 51.97 28.26 -38.07
CA GLN A 654 51.84 29.38 -39.00
C GLN A 654 51.91 30.69 -38.19
N HIS A 655 52.89 31.53 -38.49
CA HIS A 655 52.86 32.93 -38.07
C HIS A 655 51.85 33.69 -38.95
N PHE A 656 51.13 34.65 -38.37
CA PHE A 656 50.43 35.65 -39.19
C PHE A 656 51.49 36.46 -39.94
N GLU A 657 51.34 36.62 -41.26
CA GLU A 657 52.22 37.48 -42.05
C GLU A 657 52.11 38.92 -41.53
N ALA A 658 53.24 39.49 -41.11
CA ALA A 658 53.28 40.86 -40.62
C ALA A 658 53.17 41.84 -41.80
N PRO A 659 52.43 42.96 -41.65
CA PRO A 659 52.36 43.97 -42.70
C PRO A 659 53.74 44.62 -42.92
N GLU A 660 54.14 44.80 -44.17
CA GLU A 660 55.43 45.40 -44.54
C GLU A 660 55.55 46.84 -44.01
N TYR A 661 56.40 47.04 -43.01
CA TYR A 661 56.87 48.37 -42.65
C TYR A 661 57.97 48.81 -43.63
N ASN A 662 57.69 49.88 -44.39
CA ASN A 662 58.66 50.52 -45.28
C ASN A 662 59.66 51.37 -44.47
N ASP A 663 60.55 50.72 -43.73
CA ASP A 663 61.77 51.35 -43.22
C ASP A 663 62.83 51.37 -44.33
N ALA A 664 62.76 52.41 -45.15
CA ALA A 664 63.72 52.72 -46.19
C ALA A 664 64.49 54.00 -45.86
N ASP A 665 65.51 53.89 -45.00
CA ASP A 665 66.78 54.59 -45.24
C ASP A 665 67.96 53.98 -44.45
N GLU A 666 69.18 54.43 -44.79
CA GLU A 666 70.47 54.21 -44.11
C GLU A 666 71.04 52.77 -44.04
N THR A 667 71.63 52.38 -45.17
CA THR A 667 72.97 51.73 -45.27
C THR A 667 73.98 52.28 -44.22
N ASP A 668 75.07 51.62 -43.81
CA ASP A 668 76.12 50.96 -44.61
C ASP A 668 77.20 50.26 -43.72
N VAL A 669 78.19 49.57 -44.31
CA VAL A 669 79.51 49.12 -43.76
C VAL A 669 79.48 48.32 -42.42
N SER A 670 79.57 46.98 -42.33
CA SER A 670 80.48 45.95 -42.90
C SER A 670 81.81 45.66 -42.16
N GLN A 671 82.33 44.44 -42.37
CA GLN A 671 83.68 43.90 -42.12
C GLN A 671 84.04 43.16 -40.81
N HIS A 672 84.62 41.96 -41.08
CA HIS A 672 85.59 41.15 -40.33
C HIS A 672 85.11 40.05 -39.35
N ASP A 673 85.85 38.95 -39.16
CA ASP A 673 86.76 38.15 -40.03
C ASP A 673 87.20 36.90 -39.25
N GLY A 674 87.39 35.76 -39.91
CA GLY A 674 87.85 34.50 -39.30
C GLY A 674 86.90 33.86 -38.26
N GLY A 675 87.02 32.56 -37.97
CA GLY A 675 87.85 31.54 -38.61
C GLY A 675 88.07 30.31 -37.71
N GLU A 676 88.06 29.12 -38.33
CA GLU A 676 88.49 27.82 -37.76
C GLU A 676 87.64 27.26 -36.59
N GLY A 677 87.53 25.95 -36.36
CA GLY A 677 88.06 24.79 -37.11
C GLY A 677 87.59 23.45 -36.49
N ASP A 678 87.81 22.35 -37.22
CA ASP A 678 87.43 20.94 -36.91
C ASP A 678 85.91 20.67 -36.71
N GLY A 679 85.30 19.56 -37.16
CA GLY A 679 85.82 18.30 -37.73
C GLY A 679 85.13 17.09 -37.04
N VAL A 680 84.89 15.91 -37.63
CA VAL A 680 85.35 15.28 -38.88
C VAL A 680 84.37 14.13 -39.26
N GLU A 681 83.86 14.07 -40.51
CA GLU A 681 83.45 12.88 -41.34
C GLU A 681 82.40 11.84 -40.81
N TYR A 682 81.72 10.97 -41.59
CA TYR A 682 81.59 10.69 -43.06
C TYR A 682 80.20 10.04 -43.37
N ASP A 683 79.79 10.07 -44.64
CA ASP A 683 79.04 9.12 -45.53
C ASP A 683 78.15 7.98 -44.93
N HIS A 684 77.05 7.50 -45.53
CA HIS A 684 76.51 7.50 -46.92
C HIS A 684 74.97 7.74 -46.91
N ASP A 685 74.22 8.18 -47.93
CA ASP A 685 74.33 8.19 -49.41
C ASP A 685 73.55 7.06 -50.14
N GLU A 686 72.86 7.44 -51.24
CA GLU A 686 71.94 6.71 -52.17
C GLU A 686 70.86 5.75 -51.58
N GLY A 687 69.76 5.38 -52.26
CA GLY A 687 69.17 5.73 -53.57
C GLY A 687 67.66 5.39 -53.55
N ALA A 688 66.78 6.00 -54.36
CA ALA A 688 66.45 5.57 -55.75
C ALA A 688 65.97 4.10 -55.83
N ILE A 689 64.88 3.74 -56.52
CA ILE A 689 64.62 3.93 -57.96
C ILE A 689 63.10 3.80 -58.29
N GLU A 690 62.60 4.69 -59.16
CA GLU A 690 61.50 4.58 -60.17
C GLU A 690 60.10 4.02 -59.77
N GLU A 691 58.96 4.66 -60.10
CA GLU A 691 58.37 4.92 -61.44
C GLU A 691 57.91 3.62 -62.18
N THR A 692 56.85 3.59 -63.00
CA THR A 692 55.82 4.56 -63.45
C THR A 692 54.45 3.80 -63.60
N HIS A 693 53.30 4.25 -64.11
CA HIS A 693 52.86 5.42 -64.89
C HIS A 693 51.32 5.59 -64.78
N GLY A 694 50.79 6.80 -65.03
CA GLY A 694 49.47 7.01 -65.66
C GLY A 694 48.30 7.46 -64.75
N ASP A 695 47.45 8.42 -65.15
CA ASP A 695 47.59 9.35 -66.29
C ASP A 695 46.80 10.68 -66.07
N SER A 696 46.78 11.55 -67.08
CA SER A 696 46.90 13.00 -66.93
C SER A 696 45.61 13.83 -66.99
N ARG A 697 45.52 14.80 -66.06
CA ARG A 697 45.07 16.20 -66.24
C ARG A 697 43.77 16.51 -67.03
N SER A 698 42.79 16.98 -66.28
CA SER A 698 42.17 18.33 -66.38
C SER A 698 41.99 19.03 -67.74
N SER A 699 40.74 19.35 -68.10
CA SER A 699 40.37 20.65 -68.70
C SER A 699 38.87 20.94 -68.53
N SER A 700 38.46 22.20 -68.73
CA SER A 700 37.11 22.72 -68.47
C SER A 700 36.33 23.07 -69.75
N GLY A 701 35.00 23.23 -69.66
CA GLY A 701 34.15 23.66 -70.77
C GLY A 701 32.88 24.40 -70.32
N LEU A 702 32.58 25.53 -70.98
CA LEU A 702 31.33 26.29 -70.80
C LEU A 702 30.27 25.85 -71.82
N HIS A 703 28.98 26.15 -71.57
CA HIS A 703 28.17 26.96 -72.50
C HIS A 703 26.84 27.49 -71.87
N LYS A 704 26.36 28.61 -72.42
CA LYS A 704 25.03 29.28 -72.28
C LYS A 704 24.38 29.36 -73.69
N PRO A 705 23.11 29.80 -73.92
CA PRO A 705 22.10 30.48 -73.06
C PRO A 705 20.79 29.62 -72.90
N THR A 706 19.50 30.04 -72.81
CA THR A 706 18.77 31.32 -73.09
C THR A 706 17.32 31.38 -72.51
N GLN A 707 16.96 32.50 -71.85
CA GLN A 707 15.60 33.14 -71.77
C GLN A 707 14.38 32.32 -71.19
N LEU A 708 13.19 32.86 -70.82
CA LEU A 708 12.58 34.22 -70.90
C LEU A 708 11.45 34.44 -69.79
N PHE A 709 11.59 35.48 -68.91
CA PHE A 709 10.56 36.26 -68.13
C PHE A 709 9.48 35.55 -67.22
N GLY A 710 8.93 36.17 -66.15
CA GLY A 710 9.28 37.39 -65.39
C GLY A 710 8.13 38.08 -64.60
N LEU A 711 8.47 38.80 -63.50
CA LEU A 711 7.72 39.89 -62.80
C LEU A 711 6.38 39.56 -62.05
N GLU A 712 5.85 40.28 -61.02
CA GLU A 712 6.15 41.58 -60.33
C GLU A 712 6.16 41.46 -58.76
N SER A 713 6.13 42.58 -58.02
CA SER A 713 6.25 42.74 -56.54
C SER A 713 5.10 43.53 -55.87
N GLY A 714 5.02 43.55 -54.53
CA GLY A 714 4.00 44.33 -53.76
C GLY A 714 4.19 44.25 -52.22
N SER A 715 3.53 45.11 -51.43
CA SER A 715 3.80 45.23 -49.97
C SER A 715 2.62 45.72 -49.11
N ALA A 716 2.71 45.42 -47.79
CA ALA A 716 2.14 46.12 -46.61
C ALA A 716 0.67 45.92 -46.14
N GLU A 717 0.58 45.55 -44.84
CA GLU A 717 -0.34 45.99 -43.76
C GLU A 717 -1.84 45.58 -43.59
N VAL A 718 -2.26 45.73 -42.32
CA VAL A 718 -3.62 45.80 -41.71
C VAL A 718 -4.31 44.49 -41.24
N ARG A 719 -4.90 44.55 -40.02
CA ARG A 719 -5.69 43.52 -39.28
C ARG A 719 -7.22 43.68 -39.57
N PRO A 720 -8.22 43.10 -38.84
CA PRO A 720 -8.27 42.02 -37.84
C PRO A 720 -9.42 40.97 -38.03
N ALA A 721 -9.63 40.12 -37.01
CA ALA A 721 -10.88 39.44 -36.58
C ALA A 721 -11.34 38.11 -37.25
N GLY A 722 -11.98 37.26 -36.43
CA GLY A 722 -12.73 36.05 -36.83
C GLY A 722 -14.25 36.30 -37.00
N PRO A 723 -15.18 35.34 -36.79
CA PRO A 723 -15.09 34.21 -35.82
C PRO A 723 -15.75 32.86 -36.23
N SER A 724 -15.69 31.89 -35.30
CA SER A 724 -16.68 30.83 -34.97
C SER A 724 -17.23 29.81 -36.01
N ALA A 725 -16.93 28.53 -35.72
CA ALA A 725 -17.82 27.35 -35.70
C ALA A 725 -18.49 26.80 -36.99
N PRO A 726 -18.72 25.47 -37.04
CA PRO A 726 -19.79 24.85 -37.83
C PRO A 726 -20.84 24.09 -36.97
N VAL A 727 -22.00 23.80 -37.57
CA VAL A 727 -23.17 23.11 -36.97
C VAL A 727 -23.59 21.93 -37.87
N ALA A 728 -24.17 20.86 -37.31
CA ALA A 728 -24.61 19.66 -38.06
C ALA A 728 -25.89 19.88 -38.91
N PRO A 729 -26.01 19.27 -40.11
CA PRO A 729 -26.90 18.10 -40.31
C PRO A 729 -26.40 17.09 -41.40
N GLY A 730 -27.06 15.94 -41.69
CA GLY A 730 -28.12 15.23 -40.96
C GLY A 730 -29.21 14.54 -41.83
N ARG A 731 -29.42 13.22 -41.61
CA ARG A 731 -30.61 12.37 -41.96
C ARG A 731 -30.75 11.82 -43.41
N ARG A 732 -31.57 10.74 -43.52
CA ARG A 732 -32.23 10.09 -44.69
C ARG A 732 -31.50 8.93 -45.40
N GLU A 733 -32.16 7.91 -45.96
CA GLU A 733 -33.45 7.18 -45.69
C GLU A 733 -33.51 5.91 -46.60
N ASP A 734 -34.59 5.08 -46.50
CA ASP A 734 -35.00 4.00 -47.45
C ASP A 734 -34.10 2.73 -47.58
N ALA A 735 -34.50 1.55 -48.10
CA ALA A 735 -35.78 0.79 -48.24
C ALA A 735 -35.47 -0.62 -48.87
N ALA A 736 -36.33 -1.67 -48.93
CA ALA A 736 -37.40 -2.22 -48.08
C ALA A 736 -37.87 -3.61 -48.61
N SER A 737 -38.65 -4.39 -47.84
CA SER A 737 -39.40 -5.64 -48.21
C SER A 737 -38.62 -6.95 -48.46
N GLY A 738 -39.08 -8.16 -48.07
CA GLY A 738 -40.25 -8.51 -47.22
C GLY A 738 -40.75 -9.98 -47.34
N ALA A 739 -41.55 -10.43 -46.35
CA ALA A 739 -42.46 -11.61 -46.30
C ALA A 739 -41.88 -13.05 -46.55
N ARG A 740 -42.47 -14.17 -46.06
CA ARG A 740 -43.86 -14.42 -45.59
C ARG A 740 -44.00 -15.66 -44.66
N ALA A 741 -44.88 -15.53 -43.64
CA ALA A 741 -45.73 -16.55 -42.97
C ALA A 741 -45.19 -17.92 -42.48
N SER A 742 -45.38 -18.17 -41.17
CA SER A 742 -46.30 -19.21 -40.63
C SER A 742 -46.65 -18.91 -39.16
N ALA A 743 -47.76 -19.45 -38.63
CA ALA A 743 -48.30 -19.09 -37.30
C ALA A 743 -48.75 -20.33 -36.48
N PRO A 744 -48.80 -20.24 -35.14
CA PRO A 744 -49.27 -21.32 -34.25
C PRO A 744 -50.80 -21.25 -33.98
N PRO A 745 -51.43 -22.36 -33.57
CA PRO A 745 -52.82 -22.39 -33.06
C PRO A 745 -52.91 -22.02 -31.56
N SER A 746 -54.11 -21.68 -31.08
CA SER A 746 -54.35 -21.00 -29.80
C SER A 746 -55.72 -21.30 -29.16
N GLY A 747 -55.95 -20.79 -27.93
CA GLY A 747 -57.25 -20.70 -27.24
C GLY A 747 -57.13 -20.77 -25.71
N PHE A 748 -58.00 -20.20 -24.85
CA PHE A 748 -59.16 -19.28 -24.97
C PHE A 748 -59.60 -18.92 -23.49
N VAL A 749 -60.32 -17.86 -23.07
CA VAL A 749 -61.14 -16.76 -23.65
C VAL A 749 -60.95 -15.46 -22.80
N SER A 750 -61.43 -14.29 -23.26
CA SER A 750 -61.67 -13.05 -22.48
C SER A 750 -62.84 -13.19 -21.47
N HIS A 751 -63.23 -12.24 -20.59
CA HIS A 751 -63.84 -10.90 -20.80
C HIS A 751 -64.09 -10.21 -19.42
N ASP A 752 -64.32 -8.90 -19.21
CA ASP A 752 -64.07 -7.65 -19.97
C ASP A 752 -64.38 -6.38 -19.12
N LEU A 753 -63.65 -5.26 -19.36
CA LEU A 753 -64.04 -3.83 -19.20
C LEU A 753 -64.36 -3.27 -17.77
N THR A 754 -64.39 -1.94 -17.45
CA THR A 754 -64.46 -0.65 -18.20
C THR A 754 -63.67 0.53 -17.56
N SER A 755 -63.13 1.46 -18.40
CA SER A 755 -63.12 2.97 -18.35
C SER A 755 -63.21 3.83 -17.04
N SER A 756 -62.74 5.09 -16.96
CA SER A 756 -61.89 5.98 -17.82
C SER A 756 -61.62 7.39 -17.20
N PHE A 757 -60.58 8.11 -17.70
CA PHE A 757 -60.33 9.59 -17.74
C PHE A 757 -60.37 10.50 -16.48
N GLY A 758 -59.36 11.39 -16.33
CA GLY A 758 -59.34 12.54 -15.39
C GLY A 758 -58.00 13.32 -15.37
N GLN A 759 -57.98 14.61 -14.99
CA GLN A 759 -56.79 15.48 -15.00
C GLN A 759 -56.34 16.02 -13.62
N ARG A 760 -55.09 16.51 -13.58
CA ARG A 760 -54.37 17.40 -12.62
C ARG A 760 -55.26 18.38 -11.79
N PRO A 761 -54.80 18.89 -10.61
CA PRO A 761 -53.44 19.43 -10.41
C PRO A 761 -52.78 19.22 -9.02
N SER A 762 -51.60 19.83 -8.85
CA SER A 762 -50.86 20.04 -7.59
C SER A 762 -51.02 21.49 -7.11
N MET A 763 -50.97 21.72 -5.78
CA MET A 763 -50.36 22.87 -5.08
C MET A 763 -50.77 22.89 -3.59
N GLY A 764 -49.89 23.30 -2.67
CA GLY A 764 -50.27 23.82 -1.35
C GLY A 764 -49.62 23.21 -0.10
N ALA A 765 -48.95 24.07 0.68
CA ALA A 765 -48.59 23.93 2.10
C ALA A 765 -48.34 25.36 2.65
N PRO A 766 -48.21 25.60 3.97
CA PRO A 766 -48.81 24.94 5.15
C PRO A 766 -49.97 25.82 5.70
N PRO A 767 -50.41 25.75 6.99
CA PRO A 767 -49.70 26.43 8.08
C PRO A 767 -49.77 25.74 9.47
N SER A 768 -49.26 26.42 10.50
CA SER A 768 -49.22 26.02 11.92
C SER A 768 -50.43 26.50 12.74
N GLY A 769 -50.63 25.92 13.94
CA GLY A 769 -51.58 26.44 14.95
C GLY A 769 -51.81 25.52 16.16
N ASP A 770 -51.37 25.95 17.35
CA ASP A 770 -51.75 25.43 18.68
C ASP A 770 -52.62 26.50 19.36
N PRO A 771 -53.74 26.14 20.05
CA PRO A 771 -53.69 26.14 21.52
C PRO A 771 -54.62 25.13 22.23
N GLY A 772 -54.31 24.82 23.51
CA GLY A 772 -55.25 24.23 24.50
C GLY A 772 -56.28 25.25 25.06
N PRO A 773 -56.81 25.13 26.31
CA PRO A 773 -56.45 24.20 27.41
C PRO A 773 -57.65 23.68 28.29
N ARG A 774 -57.33 23.13 29.50
CA ARG A 774 -58.22 22.81 30.68
C ARG A 774 -59.01 21.47 30.63
N GLY A 775 -59.20 20.68 31.71
CA GLY A 775 -58.49 20.65 33.01
C GLY A 775 -59.22 20.00 34.23
N ALA A 776 -58.71 18.86 34.74
CA ALA A 776 -58.84 18.30 36.13
C ALA A 776 -60.27 17.93 36.66
N PRO A 777 -60.49 17.37 37.91
CA PRO A 777 -59.57 16.89 38.97
C PRO A 777 -59.92 15.56 39.74
N ARG A 778 -58.87 14.91 40.34
CA ARG A 778 -58.79 14.19 41.67
C ARG A 778 -59.71 13.01 42.08
N LEU A 779 -59.12 11.93 42.65
CA LEU A 779 -59.16 11.55 44.10
C LEU A 779 -58.39 10.24 44.49
N GLY A 780 -57.65 10.26 45.62
CA GLY A 780 -57.27 9.13 46.55
C GLY A 780 -56.43 7.92 46.06
N SER A 781 -55.55 7.26 46.83
CA SER A 781 -55.07 7.40 48.23
C SER A 781 -53.69 6.70 48.43
N GLY A 782 -52.89 7.04 49.47
CA GLY A 782 -51.60 6.40 49.86
C GLY A 782 -51.74 5.21 50.84
N PRO A 783 -50.67 4.67 51.51
CA PRO A 783 -49.36 5.26 51.94
C PRO A 783 -48.09 4.59 51.32
N SER A 784 -46.85 5.13 51.32
CA SER A 784 -45.93 5.76 52.33
C SER A 784 -45.15 4.72 53.20
N SER A 785 -43.83 4.81 53.49
CA SER A 785 -42.74 5.81 53.27
C SER A 785 -41.38 5.07 53.18
N ALA A 786 -40.25 5.48 52.57
CA ALA A 786 -39.68 6.74 52.06
C ALA A 786 -38.75 7.56 53.02
N ARG A 787 -37.41 7.42 52.88
CA ARG A 787 -36.28 8.28 53.38
C ARG A 787 -34.96 7.88 52.67
N SER A 788 -33.93 8.70 52.40
CA SER A 788 -33.69 10.16 52.16
C SER A 788 -32.25 10.27 51.59
N VAL A 789 -31.79 11.28 50.81
CA VAL A 789 -31.64 12.75 51.06
C VAL A 789 -31.52 13.51 49.70
N PRO A 790 -31.92 14.80 49.58
CA PRO A 790 -31.92 15.56 48.30
C PRO A 790 -30.95 16.81 48.30
N PRO A 791 -31.17 17.99 47.65
CA PRO A 791 -30.20 18.65 46.73
C PRO A 791 -29.88 20.13 47.08
N ILE A 792 -29.38 20.98 46.13
CA ILE A 792 -29.81 22.40 45.86
C ILE A 792 -28.94 23.21 44.81
N ASP A 793 -29.63 23.83 43.83
CA ASP A 793 -29.48 25.11 43.07
C ASP A 793 -28.21 25.64 42.32
N THR A 794 -28.40 26.77 41.59
CA THR A 794 -27.55 27.52 40.60
C THR A 794 -27.82 29.06 40.70
N PRO A 795 -27.26 30.03 39.89
CA PRO A 795 -26.22 30.07 38.83
C PRO A 795 -25.03 31.02 39.24
N PRO A 796 -24.62 32.23 38.68
CA PRO A 796 -24.95 33.08 37.50
C PRO A 796 -23.74 33.42 36.53
N ARG A 797 -23.22 34.68 36.49
CA ARG A 797 -22.16 35.26 35.59
C ARG A 797 -21.52 36.55 36.18
N GLU A 798 -20.27 36.91 35.81
CA GLU A 798 -19.88 38.15 35.05
C GLU A 798 -18.39 38.65 35.16
N ARG A 799 -17.88 39.20 34.02
CA ARG A 799 -16.85 40.28 33.78
C ARG A 799 -15.34 40.13 34.11
N GLN A 800 -14.53 40.87 33.32
CA GLN A 800 -13.06 41.11 33.41
C GLN A 800 -12.75 42.50 34.01
N PRO A 801 -11.49 42.84 34.41
CA PRO A 801 -10.67 43.73 33.54
C PRO A 801 -9.10 43.72 33.66
N LEU A 802 -8.43 43.91 32.49
CA LEU A 802 -7.28 44.82 32.17
C LEU A 802 -5.83 44.76 32.80
N LEU A 803 -4.82 44.68 31.89
CA LEU A 803 -3.53 45.45 31.76
C LEU A 803 -2.48 45.45 32.91
N ASN A 804 -1.19 45.09 32.71
CA ASN A 804 -0.19 45.92 31.97
C ASN A 804 1.19 45.26 31.65
N ARG A 805 1.77 45.70 30.51
CA ARG A 805 3.18 45.82 30.01
C ARG A 805 4.30 45.94 31.11
N VAL A 806 5.55 45.41 31.02
CA VAL A 806 6.81 45.82 30.29
C VAL A 806 8.00 44.97 30.86
N PRO A 807 9.19 44.70 30.23
CA PRO A 807 9.63 44.43 28.84
C PRO A 807 10.44 43.09 28.70
N ALA A 808 11.20 42.91 27.61
CA ALA A 808 12.33 41.96 27.50
C ALA A 808 13.70 42.69 27.38
N PRO A 809 14.84 42.06 27.72
CA PRO A 809 16.18 42.63 27.53
C PRO A 809 16.97 42.03 26.35
N SER A 810 17.66 42.87 25.58
CA SER A 810 18.78 42.54 24.66
C SER A 810 19.63 43.84 24.48
N PRO A 811 20.79 43.87 23.78
CA PRO A 811 22.09 43.77 24.45
C PRO A 811 23.04 44.95 24.18
N ASN A 812 24.04 45.21 25.06
CA ASN A 812 25.44 45.47 24.64
C ASN A 812 26.49 45.74 25.75
N ALA A 813 27.76 45.48 25.38
CA ALA A 813 29.04 46.14 25.74
C ALA A 813 29.52 46.32 27.20
N GLY A 814 30.85 46.18 27.44
CA GLY A 814 31.47 46.77 28.64
C GLY A 814 32.87 46.36 29.18
N GLY A 815 33.86 45.89 28.40
CA GLY A 815 35.26 45.70 28.86
C GLY A 815 35.51 44.52 29.83
N GLY A 816 36.76 44.17 30.22
CA GLY A 816 38.08 44.70 29.81
C GLY A 816 39.25 43.99 30.55
N ASP A 817 40.46 44.07 29.96
CA ASP A 817 41.79 43.64 30.45
C ASP A 817 42.21 42.14 30.49
N GLY A 818 43.49 41.91 30.13
CA GLY A 818 44.26 40.65 30.23
C GLY A 818 45.48 40.84 31.16
N PRO A 819 46.72 40.40 30.82
CA PRO A 819 47.21 39.65 29.64
C PRO A 819 48.26 38.53 29.99
N ARG A 820 49.03 38.05 28.98
CA ARG A 820 50.31 37.26 29.05
C ARG A 820 50.19 35.77 29.42
N SER A 821 50.98 34.83 28.88
CA SER A 821 52.08 34.88 27.87
C SER A 821 52.15 33.57 27.06
N ALA A 822 52.77 33.61 25.87
CA ALA A 822 53.17 32.42 25.09
C ALA A 822 54.50 31.79 25.61
N PRO A 823 54.91 30.61 25.08
CA PRO A 823 56.03 30.68 24.12
C PRO A 823 56.04 29.65 22.96
N THR A 824 56.49 30.14 21.79
CA THR A 824 57.36 29.47 20.79
C THR A 824 56.86 28.29 19.94
N VAL A 825 57.13 28.40 18.62
CA VAL A 825 56.91 27.42 17.54
C VAL A 825 58.26 27.01 16.93
N PRO A 826 58.38 25.77 16.39
CA PRO A 826 59.22 25.49 15.23
C PRO A 826 58.40 25.01 14.01
N HIS A 827 58.80 25.42 12.80
CA HIS A 827 58.15 25.05 11.52
C HIS A 827 58.56 23.66 11.01
N LEU A 828 57.63 22.92 10.37
CA LEU A 828 57.66 22.53 8.94
C LEU A 828 56.63 21.41 8.63
N GLY A 829 56.04 21.44 7.43
CA GLY A 829 55.20 20.35 6.90
C GLY A 829 53.93 20.83 6.17
N GLN A 830 53.92 20.72 4.83
CA GLN A 830 52.70 20.86 4.02
C GLN A 830 51.93 19.53 4.00
N GLY A 831 50.59 19.58 3.96
CA GLY A 831 49.76 18.38 3.82
C GLY A 831 48.26 18.70 3.77
N GLY A 832 47.56 18.19 2.77
CA GLY A 832 46.21 18.62 2.38
C GLY A 832 45.13 18.66 3.47
N ALA A 833 44.24 19.65 3.36
CA ALA A 833 43.08 19.82 4.24
C ALA A 833 42.10 18.64 4.08
N ALA A 834 42.09 17.73 5.05
CA ALA A 834 41.28 16.53 4.99
C ALA A 834 39.77 16.83 5.07
N LYS A 835 38.98 16.19 4.19
CA LYS A 835 37.51 16.15 4.31
C LYS A 835 37.13 15.70 5.74
N LYS A 836 36.29 16.47 6.44
CA LYS A 836 35.67 16.03 7.70
C LYS A 836 34.86 14.76 7.41
N ARG A 837 35.40 13.59 7.80
CA ARG A 837 34.67 12.33 7.76
C ARG A 837 33.41 12.48 8.61
N ARG A 838 32.22 12.23 8.04
CA ARG A 838 31.04 11.90 8.85
C ARG A 838 31.38 10.68 9.70
N GLY A 839 30.85 10.61 10.92
CA GLY A 839 31.15 9.53 11.86
C GLY A 839 30.89 8.16 11.22
N GLN A 840 31.84 7.24 11.32
CA GLN A 840 31.67 5.89 10.82
C GLN A 840 30.62 5.19 11.68
N LEU A 841 29.52 4.76 11.05
CA LEU A 841 28.58 3.84 11.68
C LEU A 841 29.25 2.48 11.78
N VAL A 842 29.16 1.85 12.95
CA VAL A 842 29.75 0.54 13.25
C VAL A 842 28.66 -0.35 13.83
N SER A 843 28.55 -1.55 13.30
CA SER A 843 27.64 -2.59 13.76
C SER A 843 28.44 -3.71 14.42
N TYR A 844 27.93 -4.24 15.54
CA TYR A 844 28.65 -5.23 16.35
C TYR A 844 28.01 -6.60 16.23
N LEU A 845 28.78 -7.59 15.82
CA LEU A 845 28.36 -8.98 15.71
C LEU A 845 29.07 -9.85 16.76
N GLU A 846 28.27 -10.59 17.52
CA GLU A 846 28.72 -11.66 18.41
C GLU A 846 28.13 -12.99 17.88
N SER A 847 28.95 -14.04 17.79
CA SER A 847 28.49 -15.31 17.20
C SER A 847 27.44 -15.98 18.09
N TRP A 848 26.31 -16.37 17.49
CA TRP A 848 25.29 -17.18 18.16
C TRP A 848 25.90 -18.54 18.55
N GLY A 849 26.10 -18.73 19.86
CA GLY A 849 26.95 -19.76 20.45
C GLY A 849 27.86 -19.21 21.54
N SER A 850 28.22 -17.93 21.47
CA SER A 850 28.98 -17.21 22.52
C SER A 850 28.18 -16.97 23.80
N HIS A 851 26.87 -17.29 23.84
CA HIS A 851 26.07 -17.23 25.08
C HIS A 851 26.64 -18.09 26.22
N ALA A 852 27.42 -19.15 25.93
CA ALA A 852 28.14 -19.95 26.92
C ALA A 852 29.48 -19.36 27.39
N ARG A 853 29.92 -18.22 26.83
CA ARG A 853 31.10 -17.44 27.26
C ARG A 853 30.78 -15.94 27.46
N GLY A 854 29.49 -15.58 27.48
CA GLY A 854 29.00 -14.23 27.76
C GLY A 854 29.07 -13.82 29.23
N GLN A 855 29.18 -14.79 30.15
CA GLN A 855 29.74 -14.55 31.49
C GLN A 855 31.27 -14.39 31.40
N ALA A 856 31.71 -13.31 30.74
CA ALA A 856 32.94 -12.67 31.18
C ALA A 856 32.71 -12.25 32.64
N GLU A 857 33.64 -12.59 33.54
CA GLU A 857 33.48 -12.30 34.97
C GLU A 857 33.08 -10.84 35.15
N LEU A 858 31.98 -10.60 35.86
CA LEU A 858 31.52 -9.26 36.23
C LEU A 858 32.52 -8.67 37.22
N THR A 859 33.61 -8.13 36.67
CA THR A 859 34.76 -7.70 37.47
C THR A 859 34.28 -6.73 38.56
N PRO A 860 34.85 -6.78 39.78
CA PRO A 860 34.42 -5.89 40.86
C PRO A 860 34.48 -4.40 40.45
N ALA A 861 35.41 -4.04 39.56
CA ALA A 861 35.52 -2.71 38.98
C ALA A 861 34.33 -2.31 38.07
N ARG A 862 33.69 -3.28 37.39
CA ARG A 862 32.50 -3.09 36.55
C ARG A 862 31.23 -3.00 37.39
N LEU A 863 31.01 -3.95 38.30
CA LEU A 863 29.89 -3.90 39.26
C LEU A 863 29.88 -2.60 40.07
N ALA A 864 31.04 -2.14 40.55
CA ALA A 864 31.17 -0.86 41.24
C ALA A 864 30.95 0.37 40.34
N THR A 865 30.95 0.23 39.01
CA THR A 865 30.62 1.30 38.06
C THR A 865 29.11 1.33 37.77
N GLU A 866 28.51 0.15 37.64
CA GLU A 866 27.06 -0.03 37.45
C GLU A 866 26.31 0.41 38.73
N GLN A 867 26.74 -0.02 39.92
CA GLN A 867 26.17 0.45 41.20
C GLN A 867 26.32 1.98 41.38
N ALA A 868 27.51 2.55 41.12
CA ALA A 868 27.73 4.00 41.26
C ALA A 868 26.93 4.84 40.24
N ALA A 869 26.47 4.24 39.13
CA ALA A 869 25.53 4.85 38.21
C ALA A 869 24.09 4.79 38.74
N LEU A 870 23.67 3.62 39.24
CA LEU A 870 22.38 3.44 39.91
C LEU A 870 22.22 4.43 41.07
N ASP A 871 23.19 4.48 41.99
CA ASP A 871 23.20 5.40 43.13
C ASP A 871 23.05 6.87 42.71
N CYS A 872 23.65 7.27 41.57
CA CYS A 872 23.52 8.61 41.04
C CYS A 872 22.12 8.91 40.49
N VAL A 873 21.50 7.96 39.80
CA VAL A 873 20.13 8.11 39.29
C VAL A 873 19.17 8.21 40.48
N ASP A 874 19.35 7.31 41.45
CA ASP A 874 18.67 7.28 42.74
C ASP A 874 18.79 8.61 43.53
N GLU A 875 19.97 9.25 43.54
CA GLU A 875 20.21 10.54 44.19
C GLU A 875 19.55 11.70 43.42
N LEU A 876 19.83 11.82 42.12
CA LEU A 876 19.37 12.96 41.30
C LEU A 876 17.86 12.97 41.10
N GLU A 877 17.21 11.81 40.97
CA GLU A 877 15.77 11.73 40.74
C GLU A 877 14.99 11.96 42.06
N ARG A 878 15.52 11.53 43.22
CA ARG A 878 14.97 11.91 44.54
C ARG A 878 15.12 13.40 44.81
N ALA A 879 16.26 14.01 44.43
CA ALA A 879 16.45 15.47 44.52
C ALA A 879 15.44 16.27 43.66
N LEU A 880 14.88 15.65 42.61
CA LEU A 880 13.78 16.19 41.80
C LEU A 880 12.37 15.85 42.33
N GLY A 881 12.28 15.30 43.55
CA GLY A 881 11.00 14.97 44.20
C GLY A 881 10.27 13.77 43.59
N ARG A 882 10.97 12.89 42.86
CA ARG A 882 10.38 11.72 42.17
C ARG A 882 10.40 10.50 43.08
N VAL A 883 9.39 9.64 42.95
CA VAL A 883 9.33 8.36 43.65
C VAL A 883 10.03 7.30 42.79
N ILE A 884 10.92 6.53 43.42
CA ILE A 884 11.77 5.53 42.73
C ILE A 884 11.52 4.16 43.35
N THR A 885 11.11 3.20 42.52
CA THR A 885 11.01 1.79 42.88
C THR A 885 12.23 1.06 42.28
N PRO A 886 13.14 0.50 43.10
CA PRO A 886 14.19 -0.38 42.61
C PRO A 886 13.59 -1.74 42.23
N MET A 887 13.96 -2.26 41.06
CA MET A 887 13.62 -3.64 40.68
C MET A 887 14.59 -4.64 41.32
N GLU A 888 14.17 -5.89 41.43
CA GLU A 888 15.09 -6.97 41.82
C GLU A 888 16.16 -7.19 40.73
N GLN A 889 17.34 -7.67 41.14
CA GLN A 889 18.46 -7.97 40.24
C GLN A 889 18.19 -9.16 39.28
N SER A 890 17.01 -9.77 39.41
CA SER A 890 16.41 -10.84 38.59
C SER A 890 15.48 -10.29 37.49
N ASN A 891 15.13 -9.00 37.50
CA ASN A 891 14.17 -8.40 36.57
C ASN A 891 14.77 -8.26 35.16
N GLU A 892 14.27 -9.02 34.19
CA GLU A 892 14.77 -8.98 32.81
C GLU A 892 14.37 -7.69 32.08
N GLY A 893 15.27 -6.71 32.08
CA GLY A 893 15.32 -5.64 31.08
C GLY A 893 15.03 -4.21 31.56
N TYR A 894 14.98 -3.95 32.87
CA TYR A 894 15.07 -2.57 33.42
C TYR A 894 15.43 -2.55 34.92
N ASP A 895 16.16 -1.51 35.35
CA ASP A 895 16.65 -1.33 36.73
C ASP A 895 15.64 -0.66 37.68
N ARG A 896 14.83 0.28 37.16
CA ARG A 896 14.07 1.25 37.95
C ARG A 896 12.71 1.58 37.37
N GLU A 897 11.74 1.80 38.24
CA GLU A 897 10.52 2.55 37.92
C GLU A 897 10.58 3.91 38.60
N ILE A 898 10.33 4.98 37.84
CA ILE A 898 10.39 6.36 38.34
C ILE A 898 9.06 7.05 38.06
N LEU A 899 8.30 7.33 39.13
CA LEU A 899 7.06 8.09 39.07
C LEU A 899 7.35 9.57 39.30
N VAL A 900 7.00 10.41 38.32
CA VAL A 900 7.19 11.87 38.37
C VAL A 900 5.94 12.54 38.93
N PRO A 901 6.06 13.57 39.79
CA PRO A 901 4.90 14.32 40.28
C PRO A 901 4.02 14.84 39.14
N GLY A 902 2.78 14.36 39.07
CA GLY A 902 1.80 14.70 38.02
C GLY A 902 1.71 13.71 36.85
N GLU A 903 2.64 12.76 36.72
CA GLU A 903 2.50 11.61 35.81
C GLU A 903 1.74 10.48 36.51
N THR A 904 0.79 9.83 35.83
CA THR A 904 -0.04 8.74 36.39
C THR A 904 0.58 7.35 36.22
N GLU A 905 1.59 7.22 35.37
CA GLU A 905 2.29 5.98 35.10
C GLU A 905 3.80 6.16 35.32
N PRO A 906 4.52 5.16 35.86
CA PRO A 906 5.95 5.26 36.04
C PRO A 906 6.69 5.14 34.70
N ARG A 907 7.81 5.86 34.64
CA ARG A 907 8.85 5.69 33.62
C ARG A 907 9.62 4.41 33.92
N ILE A 908 9.79 3.57 32.91
CA ILE A 908 10.58 2.34 32.97
C ILE A 908 12.01 2.70 32.57
N VAL A 909 12.99 2.52 33.45
CA VAL A 909 14.34 3.09 33.30
C VAL A 909 15.43 2.03 33.42
N GLU A 910 16.30 2.01 32.42
CA GLU A 910 17.51 1.19 32.30
C GLU A 910 18.75 2.08 32.44
N VAL A 911 19.73 1.70 33.27
CA VAL A 911 20.84 2.58 33.69
C VAL A 911 22.20 2.04 33.22
N LYS A 912 22.81 2.71 32.24
CA LYS A 912 24.13 2.33 31.70
C LYS A 912 25.25 3.17 32.31
N GLY A 913 25.94 2.60 33.29
CA GLY A 913 27.12 3.20 33.93
C GLY A 913 28.40 3.06 33.10
N LEU A 914 29.09 4.18 32.86
CA LEU A 914 30.37 4.23 32.17
C LEU A 914 31.50 4.68 33.10
N GLY A 915 32.66 4.04 32.99
CA GLY A 915 33.87 4.41 33.75
C GLY A 915 34.62 5.63 33.21
N GLY A 916 34.11 6.25 32.14
CA GLY A 916 34.72 7.39 31.45
C GLY A 916 33.68 8.20 30.67
N ALA A 917 34.12 8.96 29.67
CA ALA A 917 33.23 9.61 28.72
C ALA A 917 32.56 8.58 27.79
N TRP A 918 31.43 8.98 27.20
CA TRP A 918 30.69 8.22 26.21
C TRP A 918 31.30 8.50 24.82
N ASP A 919 32.07 7.54 24.31
CA ASP A 919 32.74 7.64 23.00
C ASP A 919 32.02 6.85 21.90
N ALA A 920 32.61 6.81 20.70
CA ALA A 920 32.05 6.20 19.50
C ALA A 920 31.75 4.69 19.60
N ARG A 921 32.18 4.00 20.67
CA ARG A 921 31.78 2.61 20.97
C ARG A 921 30.32 2.48 21.44
N GLY A 922 29.68 3.60 21.81
CA GLY A 922 28.27 3.63 22.20
C GLY A 922 27.98 2.99 23.56
N VAL A 923 26.70 2.71 23.80
CA VAL A 923 26.23 1.84 24.89
C VAL A 923 25.38 0.72 24.28
N ARG A 924 25.58 -0.52 24.76
CA ARG A 924 24.84 -1.70 24.28
C ARG A 924 23.60 -1.94 25.13
N LEU A 925 22.46 -2.19 24.48
CA LEU A 925 21.30 -2.82 25.10
C LEU A 925 21.40 -4.35 24.96
N THR A 926 21.05 -5.10 26.00
CA THR A 926 20.91 -6.56 25.90
C THR A 926 19.61 -6.95 25.18
N PRO A 927 19.47 -8.21 24.70
CA PRO A 927 18.22 -8.66 24.08
C PRO A 927 16.99 -8.55 24.99
N ALA A 928 17.14 -8.59 26.31
CA ALA A 928 16.04 -8.37 27.26
C ALA A 928 15.64 -6.90 27.31
N GLU A 929 16.60 -5.99 27.49
CA GLU A 929 16.39 -4.54 27.49
C GLU A 929 15.83 -4.03 26.16
N LEU A 930 16.26 -4.59 25.03
CA LEU A 930 15.70 -4.21 23.72
C LEU A 930 14.24 -4.66 23.58
N ARG A 931 13.89 -5.86 24.05
CA ARG A 931 12.48 -6.31 24.11
C ARG A 931 11.66 -5.40 25.03
N ALA A 932 12.18 -5.03 26.20
CA ALA A 932 11.52 -4.11 27.13
C ALA A 932 11.36 -2.70 26.51
N ALA A 933 12.36 -2.22 25.77
CA ALA A 933 12.31 -0.94 25.06
C ALA A 933 11.22 -0.89 23.98
N HIS A 934 10.96 -1.99 23.28
CA HIS A 934 9.82 -2.11 22.37
C HIS A 934 8.49 -2.29 23.12
N ALA A 935 8.44 -3.10 24.18
CA ALA A 935 7.21 -3.41 24.91
C ALA A 935 6.65 -2.19 25.70
N PHE A 936 7.52 -1.39 26.30
CA PHE A 936 7.14 -0.18 27.04
C PHE A 936 7.25 1.11 26.22
N GLY A 937 7.95 1.07 25.08
CA GLY A 937 7.99 2.13 24.07
C GLY A 937 8.22 3.53 24.64
N ASP A 938 7.20 4.39 24.54
CA ASP A 938 7.21 5.78 24.98
C ASP A 938 7.38 5.98 26.50
N ARG A 939 7.22 4.92 27.30
CA ARG A 939 7.49 4.90 28.75
C ARG A 939 8.90 4.41 29.09
N TYR A 940 9.63 3.82 28.14
CA TYR A 940 10.98 3.32 28.36
C TYR A 940 12.03 4.43 28.21
N TRP A 941 13.02 4.44 29.09
CA TRP A 941 14.13 5.39 29.08
C TRP A 941 15.46 4.68 29.31
N VAL A 942 16.49 5.08 28.57
CA VAL A 942 17.89 4.73 28.87
C VAL A 942 18.55 5.93 29.53
N TYR A 943 19.14 5.70 30.71
CA TYR A 943 19.86 6.69 31.51
C TYR A 943 21.36 6.35 31.45
N VAL A 944 22.14 7.11 30.68
CA VAL A 944 23.60 6.87 30.53
C VAL A 944 24.36 7.77 31.50
N VAL A 945 25.21 7.17 32.35
CA VAL A 945 26.01 7.88 33.36
C VAL A 945 27.49 7.82 32.98
N GLU A 946 28.02 8.91 32.38
CA GLU A 946 29.46 9.11 32.20
C GLU A 946 30.16 9.29 33.55
N TYR A 947 31.42 8.84 33.62
CA TYR A 947 32.29 8.99 34.80
C TYR A 947 31.60 8.58 36.11
N ALA A 948 30.88 7.44 36.12
CA ALA A 948 29.97 7.06 37.21
C ALA A 948 30.61 7.06 38.61
N LYS A 949 31.92 6.79 38.70
CA LYS A 949 32.71 6.75 39.95
C LYS A 949 33.42 8.07 40.30
N GLU A 950 33.28 9.13 39.51
CA GLU A 950 33.91 10.45 39.73
C GLU A 950 32.84 11.56 39.84
N PRO A 951 32.23 11.79 41.01
CA PRO A 951 31.08 12.71 41.16
C PRO A 951 31.31 14.12 40.59
N ALA A 952 32.53 14.66 40.68
CA ALA A 952 32.88 15.99 40.15
C ALA A 952 32.92 16.09 38.61
N ARG A 953 32.88 14.96 37.89
CA ARG A 953 32.90 14.89 36.41
C ARG A 953 31.70 14.12 35.83
N ARG A 954 30.89 13.51 36.70
CA ARG A 954 29.76 12.65 36.36
C ARG A 954 28.71 13.41 35.53
N ARG A 955 28.18 12.78 34.48
CA ARG A 955 27.10 13.33 33.64
C ARG A 955 26.03 12.28 33.37
N LEU A 956 24.75 12.68 33.47
CA LEU A 956 23.60 11.80 33.24
C LEU A 956 22.80 12.27 32.01
N PHE A 957 22.81 11.47 30.96
CA PHE A 957 21.99 11.62 29.76
C PHE A 957 20.71 10.79 29.92
N ARG A 958 19.55 11.34 29.53
CA ARG A 958 18.24 10.68 29.66
C ARG A 958 17.58 10.57 28.28
N ILE A 959 17.37 9.35 27.80
CA ILE A 959 16.96 9.07 26.41
C ILE A 959 15.65 8.30 26.42
N ARG A 960 14.55 9.00 26.10
CA ARG A 960 13.19 8.41 25.99
C ARG A 960 13.05 7.61 24.70
N ALA A 961 12.29 6.51 24.76
CA ALA A 961 11.82 5.74 23.61
C ALA A 961 12.95 5.29 22.66
N VAL A 962 14.05 4.76 23.20
CA VAL A 962 15.28 4.46 22.45
C VAL A 962 15.04 3.55 21.23
N ALA A 963 14.16 2.56 21.35
CA ALA A 963 13.81 1.66 20.23
C ALA A 963 13.00 2.37 19.14
N HIS A 964 12.16 3.34 19.49
CA HIS A 964 11.40 4.18 18.55
C HIS A 964 12.24 5.36 17.98
N LYS A 965 13.56 5.29 18.12
CA LYS A 965 14.54 6.25 17.56
C LYS A 965 15.54 5.58 16.60
N VAL A 966 15.33 4.31 16.29
CA VAL A 966 16.14 3.54 15.34
C VAL A 966 15.32 3.39 14.06
N ASP A 967 15.42 4.38 13.19
CA ASP A 967 14.66 4.41 11.92
C ASP A 967 15.21 3.41 10.88
N ALA A 968 16.50 3.04 10.99
CA ALA A 968 17.16 2.06 10.13
C ALA A 968 18.39 1.43 10.83
N TYR A 969 18.74 0.21 10.43
CA TYR A 969 20.00 -0.43 10.77
C TYR A 969 20.97 -0.34 9.58
N CYS A 970 22.18 0.13 9.80
CA CYS A 970 23.26 0.07 8.81
C CYS A 970 24.14 -1.15 9.11
N LEU A 971 24.15 -2.11 8.19
CA LEU A 971 25.02 -3.28 8.26
C LEU A 971 26.36 -2.91 7.61
N ASP A 972 27.48 -3.14 8.30
CA ASP A 972 28.81 -2.96 7.72
C ASP A 972 29.42 -4.30 7.24
N HIS A 973 30.62 -4.23 6.67
CA HIS A 973 31.35 -5.39 6.13
C HIS A 973 31.48 -6.62 7.06
N GLY A 974 31.36 -6.46 8.39
CA GLY A 974 31.34 -7.60 9.31
C GLY A 974 30.20 -8.59 9.07
N TRP A 975 29.07 -8.14 8.48
CA TRP A 975 27.90 -8.99 8.22
C TRP A 975 28.12 -9.99 7.08
N ALA A 976 29.13 -9.79 6.22
CA ALA A 976 29.51 -10.79 5.22
C ALA A 976 30.01 -12.11 5.84
N ALA A 977 30.33 -12.13 7.14
CA ALA A 977 30.66 -13.36 7.88
C ALA A 977 29.42 -14.14 8.40
N LEU A 978 28.21 -13.66 8.13
CA LEU A 978 26.93 -14.32 8.45
C LEU A 978 26.16 -14.80 7.20
N ASP A 979 26.83 -14.82 6.04
CA ASP A 979 26.26 -15.28 4.78
C ASP A 979 25.78 -16.74 4.88
N GLU A 980 24.56 -17.02 4.42
CA GLU A 980 24.05 -18.40 4.37
C GLU A 980 24.65 -19.11 3.14
N PRO A 981 25.20 -20.33 3.28
CA PRO A 981 25.82 -21.01 2.16
C PRO A 981 24.76 -21.42 1.12
N GLU A 982 24.69 -20.64 0.04
CA GLU A 982 23.82 -20.90 -1.11
C GLU A 982 24.03 -22.34 -1.65
N ALA A 983 22.94 -22.94 -2.14
CA ALA A 983 22.87 -24.37 -2.49
C ALA A 983 24.06 -24.80 -3.37
N ALA A 984 24.97 -25.56 -2.76
CA ALA A 984 26.37 -25.69 -3.14
C ALA A 984 26.67 -25.51 -4.64
N ALA A 985 27.17 -24.32 -5.00
CA ALA A 985 27.63 -23.99 -6.34
C ALA A 985 28.51 -25.12 -6.89
N LEU A 986 28.13 -25.67 -8.05
CA LEU A 986 28.79 -26.84 -8.63
C LEU A 986 30.29 -26.60 -8.72
N THR A 987 31.09 -27.40 -7.99
CA THR A 987 32.54 -27.34 -8.13
C THR A 987 32.95 -28.11 -9.39
N PRO A 988 34.02 -27.69 -10.11
CA PRO A 988 34.47 -28.40 -11.29
C PRO A 988 34.78 -29.86 -10.97
N ALA A 989 34.13 -30.77 -11.71
CA ALA A 989 34.20 -32.21 -11.53
C ALA A 989 34.05 -32.91 -12.89
N PRO A 990 34.65 -34.10 -13.08
CA PRO A 990 34.46 -34.88 -14.31
C PRO A 990 32.98 -35.17 -14.60
N GLY A 991 32.59 -35.06 -15.86
CA GLY A 991 31.20 -35.25 -16.33
C GLY A 991 30.33 -33.99 -16.31
N LEU A 992 30.80 -32.86 -15.76
CA LEU A 992 30.11 -31.58 -15.89
C LEU A 992 30.49 -30.91 -17.22
N THR A 993 29.52 -30.25 -17.86
CA THR A 993 29.75 -29.38 -19.03
C THR A 993 30.27 -28.04 -18.54
N LEU A 994 31.37 -27.56 -19.10
CA LEU A 994 31.92 -26.23 -18.86
C LEU A 994 31.39 -25.27 -19.92
N LEU A 995 30.88 -24.11 -19.51
CA LEU A 995 30.43 -23.04 -20.40
C LEU A 995 31.18 -21.73 -20.13
N ASP A 996 31.19 -20.84 -21.10
CA ASP A 996 31.73 -19.48 -21.04
C ASP A 996 30.67 -18.51 -21.57
N GLY A 997 29.91 -17.89 -20.65
CA GLY A 997 28.54 -17.47 -20.97
C GLY A 997 27.67 -18.67 -21.38
N ASP A 998 26.88 -18.52 -22.44
CA ASP A 998 26.04 -19.59 -23.01
C ASP A 998 26.83 -20.57 -23.92
N ALA A 999 28.12 -20.32 -24.19
CA ALA A 999 28.89 -21.11 -25.13
C ALA A 999 29.52 -22.35 -24.47
N PRO A 1000 29.21 -23.59 -24.89
CA PRO A 1000 29.81 -24.79 -24.33
C PRO A 1000 31.27 -24.94 -24.76
N LEU A 1001 32.18 -25.03 -23.79
CA LEU A 1001 33.60 -25.30 -24.02
C LEU A 1001 33.93 -26.81 -24.06
N GLY A 1002 32.99 -27.65 -23.60
CA GLY A 1002 33.06 -29.11 -23.62
C GLY A 1002 32.80 -29.74 -22.24
N VAL A 1003 32.95 -31.06 -22.15
CA VAL A 1003 32.76 -31.81 -20.90
C VAL A 1003 34.08 -31.98 -20.15
N ILE A 1004 34.09 -31.72 -18.85
CA ILE A 1004 35.28 -31.92 -18.00
C ILE A 1004 35.58 -33.42 -17.92
N GLU A 1005 36.82 -33.78 -18.26
CA GLU A 1005 37.38 -35.12 -18.13
C GLU A 1005 38.17 -35.27 -16.82
N ALA A 1006 38.96 -34.26 -16.46
CA ALA A 1006 39.81 -34.27 -15.27
C ALA A 1006 40.01 -32.88 -14.66
N VAL A 1007 40.32 -32.84 -13.36
CA VAL A 1007 40.48 -31.61 -12.58
C VAL A 1007 41.82 -31.63 -11.84
N GLU A 1008 42.79 -30.86 -12.33
CA GLU A 1008 44.13 -30.71 -11.75
C GLU A 1008 44.16 -29.50 -10.79
N ARG A 1009 44.21 -29.74 -9.47
CA ARG A 1009 44.47 -28.67 -8.48
C ARG A 1009 45.98 -28.46 -8.31
N ARG A 1010 46.47 -27.22 -8.47
CA ARG A 1010 47.88 -26.84 -8.28
C ARG A 1010 47.98 -25.54 -7.47
N GLY A 1011 48.14 -25.68 -6.15
CA GLY A 1011 48.02 -24.56 -5.23
C GLY A 1011 46.58 -24.02 -5.25
N GLU A 1012 46.43 -22.69 -5.29
CA GLU A 1012 45.14 -22.02 -5.35
C GLU A 1012 44.47 -22.10 -6.74
N ALA A 1013 45.24 -22.41 -7.80
CA ALA A 1013 44.73 -22.53 -9.16
C ALA A 1013 44.17 -23.93 -9.43
N THR A 1014 42.93 -23.99 -9.94
CA THR A 1014 42.33 -25.22 -10.48
C THR A 1014 42.39 -25.20 -12.00
N ARG A 1015 42.92 -26.27 -12.60
CA ARG A 1015 42.91 -26.50 -14.05
C ARG A 1015 41.95 -27.63 -14.41
N LEU A 1016 41.36 -27.53 -15.58
CA LEU A 1016 40.38 -28.46 -16.14
C LEU A 1016 40.94 -29.05 -17.43
N VAL A 1017 40.88 -30.37 -17.57
CA VAL A 1017 40.96 -31.04 -18.87
C VAL A 1017 39.53 -31.18 -19.38
N VAL A 1018 39.27 -30.66 -20.57
CA VAL A 1018 37.92 -30.52 -21.13
C VAL A 1018 37.91 -31.11 -22.53
N VAL A 1019 37.03 -32.07 -22.80
CA VAL A 1019 36.85 -32.67 -24.12
C VAL A 1019 35.74 -31.92 -24.85
N THR A 1020 36.09 -31.33 -25.99
CA THR A 1020 35.14 -30.67 -26.89
C THR A 1020 34.26 -31.71 -27.60
N GLU A 1021 33.13 -31.26 -28.18
CA GLU A 1021 32.24 -32.11 -29.00
C GLU A 1021 32.98 -32.78 -30.19
N GLY A 1022 34.04 -32.15 -30.71
CA GLY A 1022 34.92 -32.71 -31.73
C GLY A 1022 36.00 -33.68 -31.22
N GLY A 1023 36.01 -34.04 -29.94
CA GLY A 1023 37.00 -34.95 -29.34
C GLY A 1023 38.37 -34.33 -29.04
N GLU A 1024 38.55 -33.02 -29.18
CA GLU A 1024 39.80 -32.34 -28.80
C GLU A 1024 39.86 -32.12 -27.28
N HIS A 1025 40.93 -32.59 -26.63
CA HIS A 1025 41.20 -32.37 -25.21
C HIS A 1025 41.91 -31.03 -24.99
N ARG A 1026 41.21 -30.05 -24.41
CA ARG A 1026 41.72 -28.72 -24.07
C ARG A 1026 42.09 -28.63 -22.58
N ARG A 1027 43.08 -27.79 -22.25
CA ARG A 1027 43.45 -27.46 -20.86
C ARG A 1027 43.10 -26.01 -20.54
N LEU A 1028 42.19 -25.80 -19.59
CA LEU A 1028 41.67 -24.49 -19.20
C LEU A 1028 41.94 -24.23 -17.71
N THR A 1029 42.00 -22.97 -17.30
CA THR A 1029 42.00 -22.58 -15.88
C THR A 1029 40.56 -22.30 -15.45
N TRP A 1030 40.12 -22.85 -14.33
CA TRP A 1030 38.82 -22.54 -13.76
C TRP A 1030 38.78 -21.08 -13.29
N ASN A 1031 37.70 -20.37 -13.62
CA ASN A 1031 37.43 -19.01 -13.17
C ASN A 1031 35.91 -18.91 -12.87
N PRO A 1032 35.50 -18.92 -11.59
CA PRO A 1032 34.09 -18.93 -11.21
C PRO A 1032 33.35 -17.63 -11.56
N SER A 1033 34.08 -16.55 -11.88
CA SER A 1033 33.49 -15.27 -12.29
C SER A 1033 33.19 -15.19 -13.79
N ARG A 1034 33.47 -16.26 -14.55
CA ARG A 1034 33.36 -16.30 -16.02
C ARG A 1034 32.77 -17.62 -16.53
N HIS A 1035 33.29 -18.74 -16.03
CA HIS A 1035 32.86 -20.05 -16.49
C HIS A 1035 31.69 -20.57 -15.65
N GLN A 1036 30.69 -21.14 -16.32
CA GLN A 1036 29.57 -21.82 -15.68
C GLN A 1036 29.71 -23.33 -15.79
N LEU A 1037 28.95 -24.07 -14.97
CA LEU A 1037 28.97 -25.53 -14.92
C LEU A 1037 27.54 -26.07 -14.98
N GLN A 1038 27.30 -26.99 -15.91
CA GLN A 1038 26.01 -27.62 -16.11
C GLN A 1038 26.15 -29.14 -16.00
N SER A 1039 25.27 -29.77 -15.21
CA SER A 1039 25.12 -31.22 -15.19
C SER A 1039 24.70 -31.72 -16.57
N GLY A 1040 25.50 -32.59 -17.19
CA GLY A 1040 25.16 -33.17 -18.48
C GLY A 1040 23.85 -33.96 -18.42
N SER A 1041 22.97 -33.73 -19.40
CA SER A 1041 21.81 -34.61 -19.62
C SER A 1041 22.26 -35.90 -20.31
N LEU A 1042 21.74 -37.04 -19.83
CA LEU A 1042 21.77 -38.34 -20.51
C LEU A 1042 20.44 -38.58 -21.23
#